data_AF-A0A4P7W6F9-F1
#
_entry.id   AF-A0A4P7W6F9-F1
#
_cell.length_a   1.000
_cell.length_b   1.000
_cell.length_c   1.000
_cell.angle_alpha   90.00
_cell.angle_beta   90.00
_cell.angle_gamma   90.00
#
_symmetry.space_group_name_H-M   'P 1'
#
loop_
_entity.id
_entity.type
_entity.pdbx_description
1 polymer ?
#
loop_
_entity_poly.entity_id
_entity_poly.type
_entity_poly.pdbx_seq_one_letter_code
_entity_poly.pdbx_strand_id
1 'polypeptide(L)'
;MTIEEYKNDELIAQAVSRNIISLEGDRVIYNIHQKKSYRLSDPEEYVRAQTLAFLVLEKNYNPSCIRTEVVVPRRTPEDLADIVVYRDRTCTEPYLVVENKKRTISDSEKRQAVEQLFGNANSLRIPLGLLDYGVNSELFNVADFPPTERITNLIGDREVIPANYGAIPEYKYIAGPNNNDIKPIDAKTLESKVRRSHSVIWAGGKRDPLQAFDEWSKLMLAKVEDERHTPNNSFRQFQIGINESAVAVANRIHQLFSRAIMSEPNIFPEGISINLSDNKIYEVVKILQDISLTDTSTDNIGAAFELFFGSIFRGELGQYFTMRPLSRFVVSMLNVSNEEYIIDPTCGSGGFLLEVLLQVWNRIDKEFSGRRELERIKNDFALTQVYGIEIHEILARICKINLLLHHDGHTNIEGDKSCLDINFSKPLLNRGNEIFNVVVGNPPFGDNIKDHDEDQLGANNFSNFVLAEGKRQVASEHIIIEKSINLLQNGGRLGLILPDGVFNNQGEQSYCPQLRNFLIKNGKILSIVSLPDYAFRKSGAQNKTSILFFQKYTTREKSLFEQTLNESLASKTEELAIIDALTAVRYRTFMAEAQFIGYTPTGILSDKNDLYKGFEGGHLDEDQTGTILGEYRKFENNSLSYTPGMQDCYAFDIVDIWSAHPSHRLDPKYHLFKVQENQNLPEGWICKKLSTLMERREEQVHPEYTPEEYVKVMTLSQTGDIRSRAAGKGKNPPEWLGMYFEDSPSKWYRAYQNDVVFSSIDLWKGCISVVGEEFDGAIVTKEYPIYRMTSDEIVPDFLAALFRTRYYRRAFRAITTGHSNRRRTQTIDFEDIDVCFPQIKIHKED
;
A
#
# COMPACT_ATOMS: atom_id res chain seq x y z
N MET A 1 -13.00 -20.59 44.17
CA MET A 1 -12.43 -21.15 42.93
C MET A 1 -11.30 -20.25 42.46
N THR A 2 -10.31 -20.76 41.73
CA THR A 2 -9.18 -19.95 41.21
C THR A 2 -9.54 -19.31 39.87
N ILE A 3 -8.84 -18.24 39.49
CA ILE A 3 -9.02 -17.60 38.17
C ILE A 3 -8.69 -18.57 37.02
N GLU A 4 -7.79 -19.53 37.25
CA GLU A 4 -7.45 -20.59 36.28
C GLU A 4 -8.62 -21.53 36.04
N GLU A 5 -9.40 -21.88 37.07
CA GLU A 5 -10.60 -22.72 36.91
C GLU A 5 -11.68 -22.04 36.05
N TYR A 6 -11.82 -20.71 36.13
CA TYR A 6 -12.71 -19.94 35.24
C TYR A 6 -12.17 -19.89 33.81
N LYS A 7 -10.86 -19.73 33.63
CA LYS A 7 -10.23 -19.67 32.30
C LYS A 7 -10.24 -21.02 31.57
N ASN A 8 -10.25 -22.13 32.29
CA ASN A 8 -10.28 -23.47 31.73
C ASN A 8 -11.69 -23.96 31.36
N ASP A 9 -12.75 -23.25 31.78
CA ASP A 9 -14.11 -23.52 31.32
C ASP A 9 -14.32 -22.91 29.93
N GLU A 10 -14.68 -23.75 28.96
CA GLU A 10 -14.78 -23.38 27.56
C GLU A 10 -15.81 -22.26 27.31
N LEU A 11 -16.96 -22.32 27.98
CA LEU A 11 -18.03 -21.34 27.83
C LEU A 11 -17.63 -19.99 28.45
N ILE A 12 -17.03 -20.03 29.64
CA ILE A 12 -16.55 -18.80 30.30
C ILE A 12 -15.42 -18.17 29.48
N ALA A 13 -14.48 -18.95 28.95
CA ALA A 13 -13.40 -18.46 28.10
C ALA A 13 -13.93 -17.78 26.83
N GLN A 14 -14.94 -18.36 26.18
CA GLN A 14 -15.63 -17.74 25.03
C GLN A 14 -16.39 -16.47 25.42
N ALA A 15 -17.03 -16.44 26.59
CA ALA A 15 -17.71 -15.23 27.07
C ALA A 15 -16.72 -14.11 27.41
N VAL A 16 -15.50 -14.46 27.87
CA VAL A 16 -14.42 -13.51 28.12
C VAL A 16 -13.87 -12.94 26.82
N SER A 17 -13.64 -13.77 25.79
CA SER A 17 -13.14 -13.28 24.50
C SER A 17 -14.10 -12.31 23.81
N ARG A 18 -15.41 -12.48 24.06
CA ARG A 18 -16.48 -11.59 23.56
C ARG A 18 -16.78 -10.41 24.47
N ASN A 19 -15.99 -10.21 25.53
CA ASN A 19 -16.17 -9.15 26.52
C ASN A 19 -17.56 -9.16 27.20
N ILE A 20 -18.24 -10.31 27.24
CA ILE A 20 -19.49 -10.49 28.02
C ILE A 20 -19.13 -10.62 29.50
N ILE A 21 -18.03 -11.32 29.78
CA ILE A 21 -17.42 -11.48 31.10
C ILE A 21 -16.00 -10.88 31.06
N SER A 22 -15.53 -10.29 32.15
CA SER A 22 -14.12 -9.92 32.34
C SER A 22 -13.63 -10.49 33.67
N LEU A 23 -12.41 -11.00 33.68
CA LEU A 23 -11.75 -11.53 34.88
C LEU A 23 -10.61 -10.59 35.27
N GLU A 24 -10.76 -9.87 36.38
CA GLU A 24 -9.81 -8.87 36.86
C GLU A 24 -9.42 -9.16 38.32
N GLY A 25 -8.16 -9.58 38.55
CA GLY A 25 -7.68 -9.91 39.89
C GLY A 25 -8.47 -11.07 40.53
N ASP A 26 -9.11 -10.81 41.68
CA ASP A 26 -9.97 -11.76 42.40
C ASP A 26 -11.46 -11.61 42.06
N ARG A 27 -11.80 -10.93 40.95
CA ARG A 27 -13.17 -10.57 40.58
C ARG A 27 -13.58 -11.04 39.18
N VAL A 28 -14.85 -11.41 39.06
CA VAL A 28 -15.56 -11.54 37.78
C VAL A 28 -16.42 -10.30 37.57
N ILE A 29 -16.48 -9.82 36.33
CA ILE A 29 -17.24 -8.64 35.94
C ILE A 29 -18.15 -9.03 34.78
N TYR A 30 -19.46 -8.77 34.92
CA TYR A 30 -20.42 -8.98 33.84
C TYR A 30 -20.66 -7.69 33.09
N ASN A 31 -20.31 -7.64 31.80
CA ASN A 31 -20.54 -6.48 30.93
C ASN A 31 -21.87 -6.64 30.16
N ILE A 32 -22.95 -6.81 30.91
CA ILE A 32 -24.32 -6.97 30.41
C ILE A 32 -25.11 -5.65 30.52
N HIS A 33 -26.45 -5.69 30.59
CA HIS A 33 -27.29 -4.48 30.74
C HIS A 33 -26.76 -3.47 31.77
N GLN A 34 -26.28 -3.96 32.92
CA GLN A 34 -25.59 -3.16 33.93
C GLN A 34 -24.28 -3.85 34.30
N LYS A 35 -23.17 -3.10 34.24
CA LYS A 35 -21.84 -3.63 34.61
C LYS A 35 -21.79 -3.86 36.12
N LYS A 36 -21.65 -5.12 36.54
CA LYS A 36 -21.54 -5.53 37.96
C LYS A 36 -20.32 -6.43 38.18
N SER A 37 -19.77 -6.40 39.39
CA SER A 37 -18.52 -7.10 39.76
C SER A 37 -18.69 -7.88 41.05
N TYR A 38 -18.19 -9.11 41.04
CA TYR A 38 -18.34 -10.10 42.10
C TYR A 38 -17.02 -10.81 42.41
N ARG A 39 -16.90 -11.43 43.58
CA ARG A 39 -15.66 -12.12 44.01
C ARG A 39 -15.62 -13.54 43.46
N LEU A 40 -14.51 -13.93 42.84
CA LEU A 40 -14.29 -15.30 42.33
C LEU A 40 -14.23 -16.36 43.45
N SER A 41 -13.98 -15.93 44.69
CA SER A 41 -13.97 -16.81 45.86
C SER A 41 -15.35 -17.31 46.25
N ASP A 42 -16.43 -16.66 45.81
CA ASP A 42 -17.80 -17.13 46.01
C ASP A 42 -18.05 -18.41 45.19
N PRO A 43 -18.37 -19.55 45.82
CA PRO A 43 -18.64 -20.81 45.12
C PRO A 43 -19.85 -20.78 44.17
N GLU A 44 -20.82 -19.91 44.40
CA GLU A 44 -22.01 -19.79 43.53
C GLU A 44 -21.70 -18.99 42.26
N GLU A 45 -20.74 -18.06 42.37
CA GLU A 45 -20.36 -17.15 41.30
C GLU A 45 -19.82 -17.88 40.06
N TYR A 46 -19.15 -19.02 40.26
CA TYR A 46 -18.67 -19.82 39.14
C TYR A 46 -19.82 -20.39 38.32
N VAL A 47 -20.85 -20.88 39.00
CA VAL A 47 -22.05 -21.43 38.36
C VAL A 47 -22.85 -20.32 37.70
N ARG A 48 -22.95 -19.14 38.33
CA ARG A 48 -23.56 -17.94 37.73
C ARG A 48 -22.86 -17.54 36.44
N ALA A 49 -21.52 -17.51 36.42
CA ALA A 49 -20.73 -17.18 35.24
C ALA A 49 -20.95 -18.17 34.10
N GLN A 50 -20.94 -19.47 34.42
CA GLN A 50 -21.21 -20.54 33.45
C GLN A 50 -22.65 -20.45 32.90
N THR A 51 -23.63 -20.19 33.76
CA THR A 51 -25.04 -20.07 33.36
C THR A 51 -25.25 -18.86 32.44
N LEU A 52 -24.64 -17.73 32.77
CA LEU A 52 -24.72 -16.52 31.95
C LEU A 52 -24.05 -16.72 30.58
N ALA A 53 -22.89 -17.37 30.55
CA ALA A 53 -22.21 -17.74 29.30
C ALA A 53 -23.09 -18.64 28.44
N PHE A 54 -23.68 -19.69 29.03
CA PHE A 54 -24.61 -20.59 28.35
C PHE A 54 -25.85 -19.86 27.77
N LEU A 55 -26.49 -18.99 28.56
CA LEU A 55 -27.67 -18.25 28.13
C LEU A 55 -27.37 -17.34 26.91
N VAL A 56 -26.21 -16.68 26.90
CA VAL A 56 -25.83 -15.77 25.81
C VAL A 56 -25.28 -16.53 24.60
N LEU A 57 -24.38 -17.49 24.82
CA LEU A 57 -23.63 -18.16 23.75
C LEU A 57 -24.42 -19.29 23.10
N GLU A 58 -25.13 -20.09 23.89
CA GLU A 58 -25.85 -21.26 23.39
C GLU A 58 -27.34 -21.00 23.18
N LYS A 59 -28.00 -20.31 24.12
CA LYS A 59 -29.44 -19.99 24.00
C LYS A 59 -29.72 -18.65 23.30
N ASN A 60 -28.66 -17.92 22.92
CA ASN A 60 -28.71 -16.69 22.12
C ASN A 60 -29.51 -15.52 22.72
N TYR A 61 -29.59 -15.44 24.06
CA TYR A 61 -30.19 -14.29 24.73
C TYR A 61 -29.29 -13.06 24.64
N ASN A 62 -29.89 -11.90 24.36
CA ASN A 62 -29.14 -10.66 24.22
C ASN A 62 -28.61 -10.17 25.59
N PRO A 63 -27.29 -9.93 25.78
CA PRO A 63 -26.71 -9.45 27.03
C PRO A 63 -27.38 -8.19 27.60
N SER A 64 -27.84 -7.28 26.74
CA SER A 64 -28.53 -6.06 27.18
C SER A 64 -29.94 -6.31 27.73
N CYS A 65 -30.46 -7.53 27.60
CA CYS A 65 -31.72 -7.99 28.18
C CYS A 65 -31.50 -8.92 29.38
N ILE A 66 -30.28 -9.00 29.91
CA ILE A 66 -29.95 -9.83 31.09
C ILE A 66 -29.48 -8.90 32.21
N ARG A 67 -29.98 -9.12 33.43
CA ARG A 67 -29.54 -8.43 34.64
C ARG A 67 -29.17 -9.45 35.71
N THR A 68 -28.12 -9.16 36.48
CA THR A 68 -27.78 -9.93 37.68
C THR A 68 -28.27 -9.22 38.94
N GLU A 69 -28.56 -9.99 40.00
CA GLU A 69 -28.99 -9.50 41.31
C GLU A 69 -30.12 -8.47 41.20
N VAL A 70 -31.26 -8.92 40.68
CA VAL A 70 -32.44 -8.08 40.47
C VAL A 70 -33.24 -8.02 41.76
N VAL A 71 -33.48 -6.80 42.25
CA VAL A 71 -34.36 -6.56 43.41
C VAL A 71 -35.78 -7.01 43.07
N VAL A 72 -36.30 -7.95 43.84
CA VAL A 72 -37.64 -8.51 43.63
C VAL A 72 -38.67 -7.73 44.44
N PRO A 73 -39.70 -7.14 43.80
CA PRO A 73 -40.74 -6.41 44.52
C PRO A 73 -41.50 -7.33 45.49
N ARG A 74 -41.77 -6.83 46.70
CA ARG A 74 -42.67 -7.46 47.71
C ARG A 74 -42.12 -8.72 48.40
N ARG A 75 -40.80 -8.90 48.47
CA ARG A 75 -40.14 -9.96 49.26
C ARG A 75 -39.47 -9.35 50.51
N THR A 76 -39.65 -9.99 51.67
CA THR A 76 -39.04 -9.57 52.95
C THR A 76 -38.33 -10.77 53.59
N PRO A 77 -37.01 -10.73 53.85
CA PRO A 77 -36.06 -9.66 53.47
C PRO A 77 -35.93 -9.48 51.94
N GLU A 78 -35.30 -8.39 51.51
CA GLU A 78 -35.07 -8.04 50.10
C GLU A 78 -34.15 -9.07 49.43
N ASP A 79 -34.70 -10.21 49.03
CA ASP A 79 -33.94 -11.24 48.33
C ASP A 79 -33.77 -10.84 46.85
N LEU A 80 -32.54 -11.00 46.36
CA LEU A 80 -32.16 -10.68 44.98
C LEU A 80 -32.30 -11.93 44.12
N ALA A 81 -32.86 -11.79 42.92
CA ALA A 81 -32.80 -12.85 41.92
C ALA A 81 -31.44 -12.84 41.22
N ASP A 82 -30.76 -13.99 41.15
CA ASP A 82 -29.38 -14.08 40.67
C ASP A 82 -29.22 -13.61 39.23
N ILE A 83 -30.03 -14.15 38.31
CA ILE A 83 -30.11 -13.71 36.92
C ILE A 83 -31.57 -13.57 36.52
N VAL A 84 -31.91 -12.49 35.82
CA VAL A 84 -33.19 -12.35 35.14
C VAL A 84 -32.95 -12.00 33.68
N VAL A 85 -33.54 -12.79 32.79
CA VAL A 85 -33.58 -12.54 31.34
C VAL A 85 -34.91 -11.90 31.00
N TYR A 86 -34.88 -10.83 30.23
CA TYR A 86 -36.03 -10.06 29.77
C TYR A 86 -36.20 -10.23 28.26
N ARG A 87 -37.42 -10.04 27.74
CA ARG A 87 -37.71 -10.04 26.29
C ARG A 87 -37.27 -8.76 25.60
N ASP A 88 -37.13 -7.67 26.35
CA ASP A 88 -36.84 -6.33 25.86
C ASP A 88 -35.55 -5.74 26.46
N ARG A 89 -34.90 -4.85 25.70
CA ARG A 89 -33.66 -4.17 26.12
C ARG A 89 -33.88 -3.17 27.27
N THR A 90 -35.11 -2.70 27.47
CA THR A 90 -35.44 -1.83 28.61
C THR A 90 -35.66 -2.60 29.91
N CYS A 91 -35.57 -3.94 29.86
CA CYS A 91 -35.72 -4.85 30.98
C CYS A 91 -37.05 -4.66 31.73
N THR A 92 -38.17 -4.67 30.99
CA THR A 92 -39.52 -4.47 31.51
C THR A 92 -40.41 -5.72 31.41
N GLU A 93 -40.11 -6.64 30.50
CA GLU A 93 -40.83 -7.88 30.27
C GLU A 93 -39.97 -9.09 30.64
N PRO A 94 -39.99 -9.53 31.91
CA PRO A 94 -39.11 -10.60 32.36
C PRO A 94 -39.61 -11.97 31.85
N TYR A 95 -38.68 -12.86 31.51
CA TYR A 95 -38.95 -14.10 30.77
C TYR A 95 -38.41 -15.36 31.45
N LEU A 96 -37.18 -15.29 31.96
CA LEU A 96 -36.55 -16.39 32.71
C LEU A 96 -35.89 -15.79 33.95
N VAL A 97 -36.09 -16.45 35.08
CA VAL A 97 -35.31 -16.20 36.30
C VAL A 97 -34.43 -17.40 36.57
N VAL A 98 -33.20 -17.16 36.99
CA VAL A 98 -32.26 -18.18 37.40
C VAL A 98 -31.93 -17.98 38.87
N GLU A 99 -31.91 -19.08 39.60
CA GLU A 99 -31.33 -19.20 40.93
C GLU A 99 -30.08 -20.08 40.80
N ASN A 100 -28.93 -19.53 41.17
CA ASN A 100 -27.64 -20.20 41.12
C ASN A 100 -27.25 -20.72 42.51
N LYS A 101 -26.62 -21.89 42.55
CA LYS A 101 -25.96 -22.43 43.75
C LYS A 101 -24.61 -23.02 43.41
N LYS A 102 -23.81 -23.31 44.44
CA LYS A 102 -22.52 -24.00 44.32
C LYS A 102 -22.68 -25.38 43.64
N ARG A 103 -21.61 -25.88 43.03
CA ARG A 103 -21.59 -27.15 42.24
C ARG A 103 -22.13 -28.40 42.95
N THR A 104 -22.14 -28.40 44.27
CA THR A 104 -22.60 -29.52 45.10
C THR A 104 -23.47 -28.99 46.23
N ILE A 105 -24.76 -29.31 46.18
CA ILE A 105 -25.75 -28.93 47.20
C ILE A 105 -26.43 -30.15 47.80
N SER A 106 -26.83 -30.04 49.07
CA SER A 106 -27.67 -31.02 49.76
C SER A 106 -29.14 -30.94 49.33
N ASP A 107 -29.92 -32.00 49.56
CA ASP A 107 -31.36 -32.01 49.26
C ASP A 107 -32.16 -30.94 50.03
N SER A 108 -31.68 -30.52 51.21
CA SER A 108 -32.25 -29.39 51.95
C SER A 108 -31.96 -28.05 51.27
N GLU A 109 -30.70 -27.81 50.86
CA GLU A 109 -30.31 -26.59 50.13
C GLU A 109 -31.03 -26.50 48.78
N LYS A 110 -31.20 -27.63 48.09
CA LYS A 110 -31.94 -27.71 46.84
C LYS A 110 -33.41 -27.32 47.02
N ARG A 111 -34.11 -27.89 47.99
CA ARG A 111 -35.51 -27.54 48.30
C ARG A 111 -35.66 -26.06 48.64
N GLN A 112 -34.71 -25.50 49.40
CA GLN A 112 -34.70 -24.08 49.70
C GLN A 112 -34.51 -23.22 48.44
N ALA A 113 -33.56 -23.57 47.56
CA ALA A 113 -33.31 -22.86 46.33
C ALA A 113 -34.51 -22.90 45.36
N VAL A 114 -35.22 -24.03 45.30
CA VAL A 114 -36.48 -24.12 44.53
C VAL A 114 -37.52 -23.15 45.08
N GLU A 115 -37.73 -23.05 46.40
CA GLU A 115 -38.68 -22.08 46.95
C GLU A 115 -38.25 -20.63 46.70
N GLN A 116 -36.94 -20.34 46.74
CA GLN A 116 -36.41 -19.02 46.39
C GLN A 116 -36.69 -18.67 44.91
N LEU A 117 -36.43 -19.62 44.00
CA LEU A 117 -36.68 -19.49 42.57
C LEU A 117 -38.16 -19.19 42.28
N PHE A 118 -39.08 -19.98 42.85
CA PHE A 118 -40.52 -19.76 42.66
C PHE A 118 -41.01 -18.47 43.30
N GLY A 119 -40.46 -18.07 44.45
CA GLY A 119 -40.72 -16.76 45.05
C GLY A 119 -40.35 -15.61 44.11
N ASN A 120 -39.17 -15.69 43.51
CA ASN A 120 -38.68 -14.72 42.52
C ASN A 120 -39.55 -14.71 41.26
N ALA A 121 -39.81 -15.88 40.68
CA ALA A 121 -40.58 -16.02 39.45
C ALA A 121 -42.01 -15.47 39.59
N ASN A 122 -42.72 -15.81 40.67
CA ASN A 122 -44.09 -15.35 40.91
C ASN A 122 -44.16 -13.83 41.13
N SER A 123 -43.21 -13.28 41.88
CA SER A 123 -43.18 -11.85 42.21
C SER A 123 -42.90 -10.98 40.99
N LEU A 124 -42.03 -11.46 40.10
CA LEU A 124 -41.68 -10.81 38.83
C LEU A 124 -42.61 -11.19 37.66
N ARG A 125 -43.57 -12.11 37.88
CA ARG A 125 -44.48 -12.67 36.85
C ARG A 125 -43.74 -13.30 35.68
N ILE A 126 -42.72 -14.09 36.01
CA ILE A 126 -41.83 -14.74 35.04
C ILE A 126 -42.36 -16.13 34.71
N PRO A 127 -42.42 -16.51 33.43
CA PRO A 127 -42.96 -17.79 33.02
C PRO A 127 -42.02 -18.99 33.24
N LEU A 128 -40.70 -18.79 33.23
CA LEU A 128 -39.72 -19.87 33.40
C LEU A 128 -38.78 -19.61 34.59
N GLY A 129 -38.49 -20.66 35.35
CA GLY A 129 -37.50 -20.63 36.43
C GLY A 129 -36.43 -21.71 36.23
N LEU A 130 -35.15 -21.35 36.28
CA LEU A 130 -34.03 -22.29 36.25
C LEU A 130 -33.33 -22.32 37.61
N LEU A 131 -33.20 -23.50 38.20
CA LEU A 131 -32.25 -23.75 39.28
C LEU A 131 -30.97 -24.35 38.67
N ASP A 132 -29.84 -23.67 38.82
CA ASP A 132 -28.55 -24.13 38.29
C ASP A 132 -27.52 -24.29 39.40
N TYR A 133 -26.96 -25.49 39.52
CA TYR A 133 -25.94 -25.82 40.51
C TYR A 133 -24.77 -26.57 39.86
N GLY A 134 -24.35 -26.15 38.67
CA GLY A 134 -23.11 -26.56 38.03
C GLY A 134 -23.29 -27.68 37.01
N VAL A 135 -23.05 -28.94 37.39
CA VAL A 135 -23.19 -30.07 36.44
C VAL A 135 -24.66 -30.41 36.18
N ASN A 136 -25.54 -30.06 37.13
CA ASN A 136 -26.97 -30.35 37.05
C ASN A 136 -27.77 -29.04 37.09
N SER A 137 -28.98 -29.09 36.54
CA SER A 137 -29.91 -27.96 36.53
C SER A 137 -31.34 -28.46 36.39
N GLU A 138 -32.29 -27.67 36.87
CA GLU A 138 -33.72 -27.97 36.83
C GLU A 138 -34.50 -26.77 36.30
N LEU A 139 -35.19 -26.95 35.18
CA LEU A 139 -36.00 -25.95 34.52
C LEU A 139 -37.48 -26.19 34.83
N PHE A 140 -38.15 -25.16 35.30
CA PHE A 140 -39.55 -25.18 35.71
C PHE A 140 -40.40 -24.26 34.82
N ASN A 141 -41.59 -24.74 34.43
CA ASN A 141 -42.66 -23.91 33.89
C ASN A 141 -43.48 -23.33 35.04
N VAL A 142 -43.30 -22.05 35.34
CA VAL A 142 -43.97 -21.38 36.46
C VAL A 142 -45.33 -20.80 36.05
N ALA A 143 -45.51 -20.41 34.78
CA ALA A 143 -46.73 -19.76 34.32
C ALA A 143 -47.94 -20.70 34.20
N ASP A 144 -47.73 -21.93 33.73
CA ASP A 144 -48.84 -22.83 33.36
C ASP A 144 -49.31 -23.73 34.52
N PHE A 145 -48.75 -23.57 35.72
CA PHE A 145 -49.01 -24.43 36.88
C PHE A 145 -49.34 -23.61 38.14
N PRO A 146 -50.07 -24.19 39.11
CA PRO A 146 -50.31 -23.53 40.39
C PRO A 146 -49.00 -23.18 41.12
N PRO A 147 -48.93 -22.06 41.87
CA PRO A 147 -47.71 -21.60 42.55
C PRO A 147 -47.11 -22.57 43.58
N THR A 148 -47.81 -23.64 43.97
CA THR A 148 -47.36 -24.68 44.91
C THR A 148 -46.87 -25.96 44.22
N GLU A 149 -47.04 -26.11 42.91
CA GLU A 149 -46.58 -27.29 42.17
C GLU A 149 -45.06 -27.25 41.96
N ARG A 150 -44.39 -28.40 42.10
CA ARG A 150 -42.92 -28.53 42.06
C ARG A 150 -42.43 -29.77 41.32
N ILE A 151 -43.33 -30.69 40.98
CA ILE A 151 -43.02 -31.99 40.38
C ILE A 151 -43.47 -31.99 38.93
N THR A 152 -44.74 -31.70 38.66
CA THR A 152 -45.29 -31.79 37.30
C THR A 152 -44.88 -30.62 36.41
N ASN A 153 -44.39 -29.54 37.00
CA ASN A 153 -43.90 -28.37 36.30
C ASN A 153 -42.39 -28.37 36.02
N LEU A 154 -41.66 -29.40 36.45
CA LEU A 154 -40.29 -29.64 36.05
C LEU A 154 -40.28 -30.12 34.59
N ILE A 155 -39.82 -29.28 33.67
CA ILE A 155 -39.88 -29.52 32.23
C ILE A 155 -38.55 -29.98 31.62
N GLY A 156 -37.48 -30.00 32.41
CA GLY A 156 -36.17 -30.48 31.97
C GLY A 156 -35.03 -29.85 32.76
N ASP A 157 -33.86 -29.81 32.13
CA ASP A 157 -32.68 -29.09 32.61
C ASP A 157 -32.46 -27.80 31.79
N ARG A 158 -31.30 -27.15 31.96
CA ARG A 158 -30.93 -25.94 31.21
C ARG A 158 -30.99 -26.13 29.68
N GLU A 159 -30.86 -27.36 29.17
CA GLU A 159 -30.82 -27.61 27.73
C GLU A 159 -32.16 -27.38 27.07
N VAL A 160 -33.24 -27.60 27.82
CA VAL A 160 -34.63 -27.47 27.34
C VAL A 160 -35.09 -26.00 27.32
N ILE A 161 -34.27 -25.07 27.80
CA ILE A 161 -34.57 -23.63 27.75
C ILE A 161 -34.80 -23.21 26.29
N PRO A 162 -35.95 -22.59 25.95
CA PRO A 162 -36.22 -22.18 24.59
C PRO A 162 -35.20 -21.16 24.09
N ALA A 163 -34.39 -21.52 23.10
CA ALA A 163 -33.49 -20.56 22.46
C ALA A 163 -34.28 -19.39 21.86
N ASN A 164 -33.74 -18.18 21.93
CA ASN A 164 -34.36 -16.96 21.39
C ASN A 164 -35.85 -16.80 21.76
N TYR A 165 -36.20 -17.05 23.03
CA TYR A 165 -37.58 -16.92 23.55
C TYR A 165 -38.64 -17.80 22.84
N GLY A 166 -38.21 -18.88 22.18
CA GLY A 166 -39.08 -19.79 21.44
C GLY A 166 -39.42 -19.36 20.01
N ALA A 167 -38.83 -18.26 19.51
CA ALA A 167 -38.99 -17.82 18.13
C ALA A 167 -38.01 -18.56 17.21
N ILE A 168 -38.53 -19.35 16.27
CA ILE A 168 -37.72 -19.98 15.21
C ILE A 168 -37.45 -18.91 14.15
N PRO A 169 -36.18 -18.55 13.87
CA PRO A 169 -35.88 -17.59 12.83
C PRO A 169 -36.27 -18.16 11.46
N GLU A 170 -37.02 -17.37 10.69
CA GLU A 170 -37.30 -17.66 9.28
C GLU A 170 -36.25 -16.97 8.42
N TYR A 171 -35.71 -17.69 7.45
CA TYR A 171 -34.61 -17.23 6.60
C TYR A 171 -35.10 -16.98 5.17
N LYS A 172 -34.64 -15.87 4.59
CA LYS A 172 -35.08 -15.41 3.27
C LYS A 172 -34.31 -16.09 2.14
N TYR A 173 -33.01 -16.30 2.32
CA TYR A 173 -32.11 -16.80 1.28
C TYR A 173 -31.87 -18.30 1.43
N ILE A 174 -32.25 -19.04 0.39
CA ILE A 174 -32.11 -20.49 0.32
C ILE A 174 -31.26 -20.80 -0.92
N ALA A 175 -30.22 -21.60 -0.74
CA ALA A 175 -29.28 -21.91 -1.80
C ALA A 175 -29.94 -22.69 -2.96
N GLY A 176 -29.56 -22.37 -4.19
CA GLY A 176 -29.91 -23.13 -5.38
C GLY A 176 -30.87 -22.42 -6.35
N PRO A 177 -30.88 -22.85 -7.63
CA PRO A 177 -31.44 -22.08 -8.74
C PRO A 177 -32.96 -21.91 -8.72
N ASN A 178 -33.69 -22.79 -8.03
CA ASN A 178 -35.15 -22.74 -7.93
C ASN A 178 -35.64 -22.04 -6.65
N ASN A 179 -34.72 -21.49 -5.86
CA ASN A 179 -35.00 -20.83 -4.60
C ASN A 179 -34.73 -19.33 -4.69
N ASN A 180 -35.13 -18.59 -3.65
CA ASN A 180 -34.77 -17.19 -3.51
C ASN A 180 -33.31 -17.07 -3.02
N ASP A 181 -32.35 -17.42 -3.88
CA ASP A 181 -30.92 -17.36 -3.55
C ASP A 181 -30.35 -15.93 -3.74
N ILE A 182 -29.14 -15.74 -3.23
CA ILE A 182 -28.32 -14.54 -3.47
C ILE A 182 -27.99 -14.39 -4.96
N LYS A 183 -27.67 -13.17 -5.40
CA LYS A 183 -27.49 -12.86 -6.83
C LYS A 183 -26.17 -12.15 -7.11
N PRO A 184 -25.54 -12.41 -8.28
CA PRO A 184 -24.40 -11.62 -8.72
C PRO A 184 -24.81 -10.16 -8.95
N ILE A 185 -23.85 -9.26 -8.84
CA ILE A 185 -24.09 -7.81 -8.93
C ILE A 185 -23.06 -7.12 -9.83
N ASP A 186 -23.40 -5.91 -10.28
CA ASP A 186 -22.47 -5.06 -11.02
C ASP A 186 -21.42 -4.41 -10.10
N ALA A 187 -20.31 -3.98 -10.70
CA ALA A 187 -19.18 -3.36 -10.00
C ALA A 187 -19.58 -2.16 -9.11
N LYS A 188 -20.49 -1.30 -9.57
CA LYS A 188 -20.86 -0.06 -8.86
C LYS A 188 -21.71 -0.36 -7.63
N THR A 189 -22.64 -1.31 -7.76
CA THR A 189 -23.43 -1.78 -6.63
C THR A 189 -22.55 -2.49 -5.60
N LEU A 190 -21.58 -3.30 -6.05
CA LEU A 190 -20.62 -3.98 -5.17
C LEU A 190 -19.76 -2.96 -4.42
N GLU A 191 -19.17 -2.00 -5.13
CA GLU A 191 -18.37 -0.92 -4.58
C GLU A 191 -19.12 -0.16 -3.49
N SER A 192 -20.38 0.20 -3.74
CA SER A 192 -21.21 0.92 -2.78
C SER A 192 -21.47 0.12 -1.50
N LYS A 193 -21.76 -1.19 -1.63
CA LYS A 193 -21.95 -2.09 -0.49
C LYS A 193 -20.66 -2.29 0.29
N VAL A 194 -19.53 -2.51 -0.39
CA VAL A 194 -18.20 -2.61 0.21
C VAL A 194 -17.88 -1.34 1.01
N ARG A 195 -17.99 -0.17 0.38
CA ARG A 195 -17.76 1.13 1.03
C ARG A 195 -18.63 1.31 2.27
N ARG A 196 -19.94 1.05 2.16
CA ARG A 196 -20.87 1.19 3.29
C ARG A 196 -20.52 0.24 4.44
N SER A 197 -20.19 -1.01 4.13
CA SER A 197 -19.80 -2.01 5.14
C SER A 197 -18.49 -1.62 5.86
N HIS A 198 -17.50 -1.13 5.10
CA HIS A 198 -16.25 -0.60 5.67
C HIS A 198 -16.51 0.63 6.56
N SER A 199 -17.35 1.57 6.14
CA SER A 199 -17.68 2.76 6.94
C SER A 199 -18.34 2.43 8.29
N VAL A 200 -19.17 1.38 8.36
CA VAL A 200 -19.74 0.87 9.63
C VAL A 200 -18.63 0.41 10.58
N ILE A 201 -17.62 -0.26 10.05
CA ILE A 201 -16.49 -0.77 10.82
C ILE A 201 -15.58 0.38 11.27
N TRP A 202 -15.22 1.28 10.35
CA TRP A 202 -14.34 2.43 10.58
C TRP A 202 -14.92 3.46 11.56
N ALA A 203 -16.24 3.64 11.55
CA ALA A 203 -16.98 4.48 12.49
C ALA A 203 -16.45 5.93 12.64
N GLY A 204 -16.03 6.54 11.51
CA GLY A 204 -15.61 7.95 11.43
C GLY A 204 -14.23 8.23 12.03
N GLY A 205 -13.25 7.35 11.82
CA GLY A 205 -11.88 7.53 12.30
C GLY A 205 -11.61 7.04 13.72
N LYS A 206 -12.57 6.35 14.36
CA LYS A 206 -12.34 5.72 15.67
C LYS A 206 -11.38 4.53 15.63
N ARG A 207 -11.12 3.99 14.44
CA ARG A 207 -10.18 2.89 14.22
C ARG A 207 -9.17 3.27 13.16
N ASP A 208 -8.00 2.69 13.30
CA ASP A 208 -7.00 2.68 12.25
C ASP A 208 -7.61 2.07 10.96
N PRO A 209 -7.42 2.67 9.77
CA PRO A 209 -8.06 2.18 8.57
C PRO A 209 -7.53 0.82 8.10
N LEU A 210 -6.27 0.44 8.38
CA LEU A 210 -5.77 -0.91 8.08
C LEU A 210 -6.47 -1.94 8.97
N GLN A 211 -6.65 -1.64 10.26
CA GLN A 211 -7.41 -2.51 11.16
C GLN A 211 -8.89 -2.62 10.75
N ALA A 212 -9.51 -1.51 10.35
CA ALA A 212 -10.90 -1.53 9.87
C ALA A 212 -11.04 -2.39 8.61
N PHE A 213 -10.07 -2.32 7.72
CA PHE A 213 -10.02 -3.16 6.53
C PHE A 213 -9.79 -4.64 6.89
N ASP A 214 -8.85 -4.94 7.79
CA ASP A 214 -8.59 -6.30 8.26
C ASP A 214 -9.86 -6.96 8.80
N GLU A 215 -10.61 -6.27 9.67
CA GLU A 215 -11.89 -6.77 10.20
C GLU A 215 -12.96 -6.95 9.12
N TRP A 216 -13.03 -6.04 8.15
CA TRP A 216 -13.94 -6.18 7.01
C TRP A 216 -13.60 -7.42 6.18
N SER A 217 -12.32 -7.65 5.95
CA SER A 217 -11.81 -8.77 5.14
C SER A 217 -12.15 -10.14 5.75
N LYS A 218 -12.15 -10.25 7.09
CA LYS A 218 -12.58 -11.45 7.83
C LYS A 218 -14.07 -11.76 7.58
N LEU A 219 -14.92 -10.74 7.57
CA LEU A 219 -16.35 -10.90 7.28
C LEU A 219 -16.60 -11.30 5.83
N MET A 220 -15.81 -10.77 4.89
CA MET A 220 -15.86 -11.17 3.49
C MET A 220 -15.48 -12.65 3.31
N LEU A 221 -14.45 -13.12 4.01
CA LEU A 221 -14.08 -14.52 3.95
C LEU A 221 -15.18 -15.43 4.53
N ALA A 222 -15.77 -15.05 5.68
CA ALA A 222 -16.90 -15.79 6.25
C ALA A 222 -18.10 -15.89 5.29
N LYS A 223 -18.32 -14.85 4.47
CA LYS A 223 -19.33 -14.84 3.42
C LYS A 223 -18.96 -15.79 2.27
N VAL A 224 -17.74 -15.72 1.75
CA VAL A 224 -17.26 -16.62 0.69
C VAL A 224 -17.36 -18.08 1.12
N GLU A 225 -17.04 -18.36 2.38
CA GLU A 225 -17.19 -19.70 2.97
C GLU A 225 -18.65 -20.20 2.97
N ASP A 226 -19.60 -19.33 3.33
CA ASP A 226 -21.03 -19.64 3.25
C ASP A 226 -21.50 -19.88 1.80
N GLU A 227 -21.00 -19.08 0.87
CA GLU A 227 -21.37 -19.16 -0.54
C GLU A 227 -20.92 -20.48 -1.18
N ARG A 228 -19.68 -20.90 -0.90
CA ARG A 228 -19.07 -22.12 -1.45
C ARG A 228 -19.64 -23.41 -0.88
N HIS A 229 -20.01 -23.43 0.40
CA HIS A 229 -20.29 -24.68 1.11
C HIS A 229 -21.75 -24.90 1.49
N THR A 230 -22.65 -23.93 1.27
CA THR A 230 -24.09 -24.15 1.52
C THR A 230 -24.70 -25.04 0.45
N PRO A 231 -25.23 -26.24 0.79
CA PRO A 231 -25.86 -27.12 -0.18
C PRO A 231 -27.17 -26.55 -0.72
N ASN A 232 -27.53 -26.90 -1.95
CA ASN A 232 -28.83 -26.56 -2.53
C ASN A 232 -29.99 -26.95 -1.59
N ASN A 233 -31.01 -26.10 -1.54
CA ASN A 233 -32.18 -26.18 -0.66
C ASN A 233 -31.89 -26.01 0.83
N SER A 234 -30.69 -25.54 1.19
CA SER A 234 -30.34 -25.17 2.57
C SER A 234 -30.32 -23.65 2.72
N PHE A 235 -30.56 -23.15 3.93
CA PHE A 235 -30.49 -21.71 4.21
C PHE A 235 -29.05 -21.23 4.18
N ARG A 236 -28.81 -20.10 3.50
CA ARG A 236 -27.53 -19.38 3.60
C ARG A 236 -27.30 -18.97 5.06
N GLN A 237 -26.12 -19.21 5.61
CA GLN A 237 -25.82 -18.86 6.99
C GLN A 237 -25.40 -17.38 7.11
N PHE A 238 -24.90 -16.76 6.03
CA PHE A 238 -24.57 -15.33 5.99
C PHE A 238 -25.81 -14.49 5.67
N GLN A 239 -26.79 -14.50 6.57
CA GLN A 239 -27.99 -13.65 6.46
C GLN A 239 -28.57 -13.35 7.84
N ILE A 240 -29.60 -12.49 7.88
CA ILE A 240 -30.37 -12.19 9.08
C ILE A 240 -31.75 -12.85 8.95
N GLY A 241 -32.08 -13.71 9.91
CA GLY A 241 -33.42 -14.29 10.06
C GLY A 241 -34.43 -13.31 10.65
N ILE A 242 -35.72 -13.55 10.41
CA ILE A 242 -36.81 -12.79 11.03
C ILE A 242 -36.76 -13.01 12.54
N ASN A 243 -36.78 -11.91 13.31
CA ASN A 243 -36.66 -11.90 14.79
C ASN A 243 -35.35 -12.50 15.34
N GLU A 244 -34.30 -12.55 14.52
CA GLU A 244 -32.99 -13.01 14.96
C GLU A 244 -32.21 -11.90 15.68
N SER A 245 -31.66 -12.21 16.85
CA SER A 245 -30.89 -11.26 17.63
C SER A 245 -29.51 -11.00 17.01
N ALA A 246 -28.92 -9.81 17.27
CA ALA A 246 -27.57 -9.49 16.78
C ALA A 246 -26.51 -10.48 17.28
N VAL A 247 -26.70 -11.03 18.48
CA VAL A 247 -25.82 -12.03 19.09
C VAL A 247 -25.88 -13.33 18.29
N ALA A 248 -27.09 -13.82 17.97
CA ALA A 248 -27.26 -15.05 17.19
C ALA A 248 -26.59 -14.96 15.81
N VAL A 249 -26.79 -13.82 15.13
CA VAL A 249 -26.12 -13.54 13.85
C VAL A 249 -24.60 -13.54 14.02
N ALA A 250 -24.08 -12.80 15.00
CA ALA A 250 -22.64 -12.73 15.25
C ALA A 250 -22.04 -14.11 15.53
N ASN A 251 -22.69 -14.95 16.36
CA ASN A 251 -22.27 -16.31 16.67
C ASN A 251 -22.12 -17.15 15.42
N ARG A 252 -23.11 -17.11 14.53
CA ARG A 252 -23.09 -17.84 13.26
C ARG A 252 -21.99 -17.34 12.32
N ILE A 253 -21.77 -16.02 12.25
CA ILE A 253 -20.68 -15.45 11.44
C ILE A 253 -19.30 -15.84 11.99
N HIS A 254 -19.12 -15.86 13.32
CA HIS A 254 -17.90 -16.36 13.93
C HIS A 254 -17.63 -17.83 13.56
N GLN A 255 -18.67 -18.69 13.61
CA GLN A 255 -18.54 -20.09 13.21
C GLN A 255 -18.20 -20.27 11.73
N LEU A 256 -18.80 -19.46 10.85
CA LEU A 256 -18.43 -19.41 9.43
C LEU A 256 -16.97 -19.01 9.25
N PHE A 257 -16.53 -17.96 9.95
CA PHE A 257 -15.15 -17.51 9.86
C PHE A 257 -14.16 -18.56 10.39
N SER A 258 -14.47 -19.22 11.50
CA SER A 258 -13.65 -20.32 12.01
C SER A 258 -13.52 -21.47 11.02
N ARG A 259 -14.60 -21.83 10.30
CA ARG A 259 -14.54 -22.81 9.21
C ARG A 259 -13.64 -22.33 8.08
N ALA A 260 -13.77 -21.07 7.68
CA ALA A 260 -12.95 -20.49 6.62
C ALA A 260 -11.46 -20.46 6.95
N ILE A 261 -11.08 -20.23 8.21
CA ILE A 261 -9.68 -20.32 8.65
C ILE A 261 -9.17 -21.75 8.56
N MET A 262 -9.98 -22.74 8.94
CA MET A 262 -9.59 -24.16 8.85
C MET A 262 -9.39 -24.61 7.40
N SER A 263 -10.17 -24.09 6.45
CA SER A 263 -9.98 -24.37 5.02
C SER A 263 -8.80 -23.61 4.41
N GLU A 264 -8.41 -22.47 4.99
CA GLU A 264 -7.37 -21.57 4.45
C GLU A 264 -6.26 -21.23 5.48
N PRO A 265 -5.51 -22.23 5.97
CA PRO A 265 -4.51 -22.02 7.04
C PRO A 265 -3.36 -21.09 6.63
N ASN A 266 -3.18 -20.83 5.34
CA ASN A 266 -2.14 -19.94 4.82
C ASN A 266 -2.48 -18.43 4.92
N ILE A 267 -3.74 -18.07 5.21
CA ILE A 267 -4.19 -16.67 5.22
C ILE A 267 -4.13 -16.04 6.61
N PHE A 268 -4.53 -16.79 7.64
CA PHE A 268 -4.62 -16.30 9.02
C PHE A 268 -3.80 -17.18 9.98
N PRO A 269 -2.96 -16.62 10.85
CA PRO A 269 -2.36 -17.39 11.94
C PRO A 269 -3.39 -17.96 12.92
N GLU A 270 -2.98 -18.97 13.68
CA GLU A 270 -3.82 -19.63 14.68
C GLU A 270 -4.36 -18.63 15.72
N GLY A 271 -5.63 -18.79 16.10
CA GLY A 271 -6.28 -17.97 17.14
C GLY A 271 -6.85 -16.62 16.66
N ILE A 272 -6.79 -16.29 15.37
CA ILE A 272 -7.45 -15.09 14.84
C ILE A 272 -8.98 -15.21 14.95
N SER A 273 -9.61 -14.12 15.39
CA SER A 273 -11.06 -13.95 15.43
C SER A 273 -11.47 -12.58 14.89
N ILE A 274 -12.76 -12.43 14.61
CA ILE A 274 -13.36 -11.14 14.26
C ILE A 274 -13.44 -10.29 15.53
N ASN A 275 -12.80 -9.13 15.55
CA ASN A 275 -12.78 -8.22 16.70
C ASN A 275 -13.75 -7.04 16.49
N LEU A 276 -15.03 -7.39 16.33
CA LEU A 276 -16.13 -6.44 16.15
C LEU A 276 -17.25 -6.74 17.13
N SER A 277 -17.95 -5.69 17.58
CA SER A 277 -19.16 -5.86 18.37
C SER A 277 -20.27 -6.52 17.55
N ASP A 278 -21.12 -7.32 18.18
CA ASP A 278 -22.24 -8.03 17.54
C ASP A 278 -23.11 -7.13 16.66
N ASN A 279 -23.43 -5.91 17.13
CA ASN A 279 -24.22 -4.94 16.35
C ASN A 279 -23.51 -4.51 15.05
N LYS A 280 -22.18 -4.42 15.03
CA LYS A 280 -21.42 -4.08 13.81
C LYS A 280 -21.42 -5.24 12.83
N ILE A 281 -21.25 -6.47 13.32
CA ILE A 281 -21.34 -7.68 12.49
C ILE A 281 -22.73 -7.75 11.87
N TYR A 282 -23.79 -7.57 12.67
CA TYR A 282 -25.17 -7.53 12.21
C TYR A 282 -25.40 -6.49 11.09
N GLU A 283 -24.95 -5.25 11.27
CA GLU A 283 -25.10 -4.20 10.25
C GLU A 283 -24.32 -4.51 8.97
N VAL A 284 -23.15 -5.14 9.06
CA VAL A 284 -22.40 -5.58 7.86
C VAL A 284 -23.11 -6.73 7.14
N VAL A 285 -23.59 -7.74 7.87
CA VAL A 285 -24.39 -8.85 7.29
C VAL A 285 -25.61 -8.29 6.58
N LYS A 286 -26.31 -7.33 7.20
CA LYS A 286 -27.47 -6.66 6.60
C LYS A 286 -27.19 -6.05 5.23
N ILE A 287 -25.99 -5.51 5.03
CA ILE A 287 -25.56 -4.86 3.79
C ILE A 287 -25.18 -5.88 2.71
N LEU A 288 -24.58 -7.01 3.09
CA LEU A 288 -23.94 -7.97 2.18
C LEU A 288 -24.72 -9.28 1.97
N GLN A 289 -25.76 -9.57 2.74
CA GLN A 289 -26.49 -10.85 2.72
C GLN A 289 -27.22 -11.19 1.40
N ASP A 290 -27.52 -10.19 0.57
CA ASP A 290 -28.35 -10.32 -0.64
C ASP A 290 -27.55 -10.51 -1.93
N ILE A 291 -26.22 -10.41 -1.85
CA ILE A 291 -25.32 -10.43 -3.00
C ILE A 291 -24.53 -11.74 -3.03
N SER A 292 -24.13 -12.21 -4.20
CA SER A 292 -23.13 -13.26 -4.35
C SER A 292 -21.79 -12.65 -4.72
N LEU A 293 -20.74 -13.04 -4.01
CA LEU A 293 -19.36 -12.74 -4.37
C LEU A 293 -18.78 -13.82 -5.29
N THR A 294 -19.13 -15.09 -5.09
CA THR A 294 -18.56 -16.20 -5.88
C THR A 294 -19.08 -16.25 -7.31
N ASP A 295 -20.33 -15.83 -7.53
CA ASP A 295 -20.97 -15.85 -8.84
C ASP A 295 -20.86 -14.49 -9.55
N THR A 296 -20.38 -13.45 -8.87
CA THR A 296 -20.09 -12.16 -9.50
C THR A 296 -18.83 -12.29 -10.36
N SER A 297 -18.86 -11.77 -11.58
CA SER A 297 -17.72 -11.86 -12.49
C SER A 297 -16.46 -11.22 -11.89
N THR A 298 -15.30 -11.80 -12.22
CA THR A 298 -13.98 -11.27 -11.87
C THR A 298 -13.82 -9.80 -12.19
N ASP A 299 -14.37 -9.38 -13.32
CA ASP A 299 -14.26 -7.99 -13.79
C ASP A 299 -15.07 -7.04 -12.89
N ASN A 300 -16.25 -7.48 -12.43
CA ASN A 300 -17.08 -6.70 -11.51
C ASN A 300 -16.44 -6.61 -10.12
N ILE A 301 -15.86 -7.71 -9.63
CA ILE A 301 -15.09 -7.72 -8.38
C ILE A 301 -13.89 -6.76 -8.51
N GLY A 302 -13.11 -6.90 -9.58
CA GLY A 302 -11.89 -6.12 -9.79
C GLY A 302 -12.17 -4.63 -9.86
N ALA A 303 -13.18 -4.25 -10.65
CA ALA A 303 -13.60 -2.85 -10.79
C ALA A 303 -14.13 -2.27 -9.46
N ALA A 304 -14.92 -3.04 -8.69
CA ALA A 304 -15.44 -2.59 -7.40
C ALA A 304 -14.33 -2.36 -6.37
N PHE A 305 -13.39 -3.31 -6.29
CA PHE A 305 -12.25 -3.23 -5.39
C PHE A 305 -11.28 -2.12 -5.82
N GLU A 306 -11.06 -1.90 -7.12
CA GLU A 306 -10.27 -0.78 -7.63
C GLU A 306 -10.82 0.57 -7.16
N LEU A 307 -12.13 0.81 -7.34
CA LEU A 307 -12.79 2.04 -6.92
C LEU A 307 -12.72 2.23 -5.39
N PHE A 308 -12.92 1.14 -4.64
CA PHE A 308 -12.88 1.16 -3.19
C PHE A 308 -11.47 1.45 -2.66
N PHE A 309 -10.49 0.62 -3.02
CA PHE A 309 -9.09 0.73 -2.62
C PHE A 309 -8.48 2.06 -3.02
N GLY A 310 -8.74 2.50 -4.25
CA GLY A 310 -8.24 3.79 -4.74
C GLY A 310 -8.70 4.95 -3.86
N SER A 311 -9.90 4.91 -3.29
CA SER A 311 -10.43 5.98 -2.45
C SER A 311 -9.90 5.94 -1.00
N ILE A 312 -9.85 4.76 -0.38
CA ILE A 312 -9.43 4.59 1.02
C ILE A 312 -7.93 4.85 1.18
N PHE A 313 -7.11 4.28 0.31
CA PHE A 313 -5.67 4.36 0.45
C PHE A 313 -5.07 5.74 0.15
N ARG A 314 -5.71 6.53 -0.73
CA ARG A 314 -5.31 7.92 -0.99
C ARG A 314 -5.66 8.89 0.14
N GLY A 315 -6.76 8.62 0.85
CA GLY A 315 -7.28 9.52 1.88
C GLY A 315 -6.70 9.26 3.25
N GLU A 316 -7.09 8.14 3.85
CA GLU A 316 -6.98 7.94 5.30
C GLU A 316 -5.65 7.29 5.72
N LEU A 317 -5.00 6.52 4.83
CA LEU A 317 -3.80 5.75 5.16
C LEU A 317 -2.49 6.39 4.74
N GLY A 318 -2.50 7.34 3.79
CA GLY A 318 -1.28 8.00 3.31
C GLY A 318 -0.23 7.06 2.69
N GLN A 319 -0.60 5.79 2.44
CA GLN A 319 0.23 4.77 1.80
C GLN A 319 -0.06 4.72 0.29
N TYR A 320 1.00 4.71 -0.53
CA TYR A 320 0.90 4.79 -1.99
C TYR A 320 0.85 3.41 -2.62
N PHE A 321 -0.36 2.90 -2.84
CA PHE A 321 -0.54 1.74 -3.71
C PHE A 321 -0.39 2.17 -5.17
N THR A 322 0.22 1.30 -5.98
CA THR A 322 0.32 1.49 -7.41
C THR A 322 -1.07 1.45 -8.04
N MET A 323 -1.44 2.50 -8.76
CA MET A 323 -2.71 2.57 -9.48
C MET A 323 -2.77 1.52 -10.60
N ARG A 324 -3.96 0.94 -10.81
CA ARG A 324 -4.22 -0.10 -11.81
C ARG A 324 -3.75 0.25 -13.23
N PRO A 325 -3.95 1.48 -13.74
CA PRO A 325 -3.40 1.84 -15.04
C PRO A 325 -1.88 1.67 -15.14
N LEU A 326 -1.12 2.00 -14.08
CA LEU A 326 0.33 1.82 -14.08
C LEU A 326 0.70 0.34 -13.97
N SER A 327 0.09 -0.42 -13.05
CA SER A 327 0.40 -1.85 -12.91
C SER A 327 0.08 -2.61 -14.20
N ARG A 328 -1.04 -2.28 -14.85
CA ARG A 328 -1.44 -2.86 -16.13
C ARG A 328 -0.39 -2.61 -17.19
N PHE A 329 0.04 -1.36 -17.35
CA PHE A 329 1.07 -0.98 -18.33
C PHE A 329 2.38 -1.74 -18.11
N VAL A 330 2.87 -1.79 -16.87
CA VAL A 330 4.12 -2.50 -16.54
C VAL A 330 4.02 -3.98 -16.88
N VAL A 331 2.94 -4.65 -16.46
CA VAL A 331 2.73 -6.08 -16.77
C VAL A 331 2.57 -6.31 -18.28
N SER A 332 1.94 -5.36 -18.99
CA SER A 332 1.77 -5.42 -20.45
C SER A 332 3.10 -5.36 -21.19
N MET A 333 4.00 -4.48 -20.75
CA MET A 333 5.36 -4.33 -21.28
C MET A 333 6.23 -5.55 -20.97
N LEU A 334 6.00 -6.22 -19.83
CA LEU A 334 6.67 -7.47 -19.47
C LEU A 334 6.11 -8.67 -20.24
N ASN A 335 4.95 -8.59 -20.87
CA ASN A 335 4.40 -9.65 -21.72
C ASN A 335 4.47 -11.06 -21.07
N VAL A 336 3.94 -11.20 -19.85
CA VAL A 336 4.01 -12.44 -19.05
C VAL A 336 3.23 -13.58 -19.71
N SER A 337 3.75 -14.80 -19.65
CA SER A 337 3.06 -16.03 -20.08
C SER A 337 2.69 -16.95 -18.91
N ASN A 338 1.81 -17.92 -19.15
CA ASN A 338 1.32 -18.87 -18.15
C ASN A 338 2.31 -20.00 -17.82
N GLU A 339 3.53 -19.96 -18.34
CA GLU A 339 4.61 -20.96 -18.11
C GLU A 339 5.76 -20.37 -17.27
N GLU A 340 5.69 -19.08 -16.97
CA GLU A 340 6.74 -18.34 -16.29
C GLU A 340 6.48 -18.23 -14.80
N TYR A 341 7.54 -18.27 -13.99
CA TYR A 341 7.49 -17.92 -12.57
C TYR A 341 7.64 -16.42 -12.38
N ILE A 342 6.74 -15.83 -11.60
CA ILE A 342 6.66 -14.39 -11.36
C ILE A 342 6.72 -14.11 -9.86
N ILE A 343 7.41 -13.03 -9.49
CA ILE A 343 7.42 -12.52 -8.12
C ILE A 343 7.26 -11.00 -8.06
N ASP A 344 6.50 -10.54 -7.08
CA ASP A 344 6.58 -9.17 -6.57
C ASP A 344 7.22 -9.16 -5.18
N PRO A 345 8.48 -8.68 -5.04
CA PRO A 345 9.21 -8.72 -3.78
C PRO A 345 8.67 -7.73 -2.74
N THR A 346 7.77 -6.82 -3.12
CA THR A 346 7.19 -5.82 -2.22
C THR A 346 5.73 -5.60 -2.57
N CYS A 347 4.93 -6.67 -2.46
CA CYS A 347 3.67 -6.78 -3.19
C CYS A 347 2.54 -5.90 -2.67
N GLY A 348 2.64 -5.33 -1.47
CA GLY A 348 1.60 -4.50 -0.88
C GLY A 348 0.27 -5.25 -0.82
N SER A 349 -0.78 -4.68 -1.41
CA SER A 349 -2.12 -5.29 -1.51
C SER A 349 -2.30 -6.21 -2.73
N GLY A 350 -1.22 -6.54 -3.46
CA GLY A 350 -1.25 -7.46 -4.59
C GLY A 350 -1.64 -6.82 -5.92
N GLY A 351 -1.44 -5.51 -6.09
CA GLY A 351 -1.83 -4.78 -7.30
C GLY A 351 -1.22 -5.37 -8.58
N PHE A 352 0.10 -5.54 -8.61
CA PHE A 352 0.79 -6.14 -9.76
C PHE A 352 0.46 -7.61 -9.95
N LEU A 353 0.44 -8.40 -8.86
CA LEU A 353 0.12 -9.83 -8.92
C LEU A 353 -1.26 -10.07 -9.51
N LEU A 354 -2.26 -9.26 -9.12
CA LEU A 354 -3.58 -9.37 -9.72
C LEU A 354 -3.57 -8.98 -11.20
N GLU A 355 -2.82 -7.96 -11.64
CA GLU A 355 -2.71 -7.65 -13.07
C GLU A 355 -2.03 -8.77 -13.87
N VAL A 356 -1.05 -9.46 -13.28
CA VAL A 356 -0.42 -10.64 -13.89
C VAL A 356 -1.47 -11.72 -14.13
N LEU A 357 -2.28 -12.05 -13.12
CA LEU A 357 -3.37 -13.03 -13.25
C LEU A 357 -4.36 -12.62 -14.34
N LEU A 358 -4.91 -11.40 -14.26
CA LEU A 358 -5.95 -10.93 -15.19
C LEU A 358 -5.47 -10.93 -16.65
N GLN A 359 -4.24 -10.48 -16.92
CA GLN A 359 -3.72 -10.42 -18.28
C GLN A 359 -3.40 -11.81 -18.83
N VAL A 360 -2.84 -12.71 -18.01
CA VAL A 360 -2.56 -14.09 -18.43
C VAL A 360 -3.87 -14.86 -18.67
N TRP A 361 -4.87 -14.72 -17.79
CA TRP A 361 -6.17 -15.35 -17.97
C TRP A 361 -6.90 -14.86 -19.22
N ASN A 362 -6.93 -13.55 -19.47
CA ASN A 362 -7.51 -12.99 -20.69
C ASN A 362 -6.81 -13.55 -21.95
N ARG A 363 -5.48 -13.68 -21.93
CA ARG A 363 -4.74 -14.32 -23.03
C ARG A 363 -5.15 -15.78 -23.19
N ILE A 364 -5.23 -16.54 -22.09
CA ILE A 364 -5.66 -17.94 -22.12
C ILE A 364 -7.07 -18.06 -22.72
N ASP A 365 -8.01 -17.21 -22.30
CA ASP A 365 -9.38 -17.20 -22.80
C ASP A 365 -9.46 -16.93 -24.30
N LYS A 366 -8.62 -16.03 -24.82
CA LYS A 366 -8.52 -15.73 -26.25
C LYS A 366 -7.87 -16.86 -27.04
N GLU A 367 -6.67 -17.29 -26.64
CA GLU A 367 -5.83 -18.22 -27.39
C GLU A 367 -6.34 -19.68 -27.34
N PHE A 368 -6.99 -20.05 -26.25
CA PHE A 368 -7.46 -21.42 -26.01
C PHE A 368 -8.99 -21.53 -25.95
N SER A 369 -9.71 -20.55 -26.50
CA SER A 369 -11.18 -20.52 -26.52
C SER A 369 -11.79 -21.86 -26.99
N GLY A 370 -12.84 -22.31 -26.28
CA GLY A 370 -13.54 -23.56 -26.59
C GLY A 370 -12.90 -24.85 -26.04
N ARG A 371 -11.76 -24.77 -25.34
CA ARG A 371 -11.17 -25.93 -24.64
C ARG A 371 -11.81 -26.15 -23.27
N ARG A 372 -11.90 -27.42 -22.84
CA ARG A 372 -12.54 -27.81 -21.56
C ARG A 372 -11.69 -27.52 -20.32
N GLU A 373 -10.36 -27.42 -20.45
CA GLU A 373 -9.42 -27.33 -19.31
C GLU A 373 -8.89 -25.90 -19.05
N LEU A 374 -9.52 -24.87 -19.63
CA LEU A 374 -9.11 -23.46 -19.46
C LEU A 374 -8.96 -23.07 -17.99
N GLU A 375 -9.98 -23.34 -17.19
CA GLU A 375 -9.99 -23.03 -15.75
C GLU A 375 -8.91 -23.77 -14.97
N ARG A 376 -8.54 -25.00 -15.37
CA ARG A 376 -7.43 -25.71 -14.72
C ARG A 376 -6.10 -25.00 -14.97
N ILE A 377 -5.83 -24.60 -16.21
CA ILE A 377 -4.59 -23.89 -16.58
C ILE A 377 -4.49 -22.56 -15.83
N LYS A 378 -5.61 -21.82 -15.72
CA LYS A 378 -5.67 -20.56 -14.96
C LYS A 378 -5.35 -20.77 -13.48
N ASN A 379 -5.95 -21.79 -12.87
CA ASN A 379 -5.74 -22.13 -11.45
C ASN A 379 -4.32 -22.64 -11.20
N ASP A 380 -3.80 -23.53 -12.04
CA ASP A 380 -2.44 -24.07 -11.91
C ASP A 380 -1.40 -22.93 -11.98
N PHE A 381 -1.57 -21.99 -12.92
CA PHE A 381 -0.74 -20.79 -13.04
C PHE A 381 -0.74 -19.97 -11.75
N ALA A 382 -1.93 -19.64 -11.26
CA ALA A 382 -2.08 -18.76 -10.12
C ALA A 382 -1.59 -19.40 -8.81
N LEU A 383 -1.82 -20.71 -8.63
CA LEU A 383 -1.41 -21.47 -7.45
C LEU A 383 0.07 -21.83 -7.40
N THR A 384 0.75 -21.96 -8.54
CA THR A 384 2.09 -22.56 -8.56
C THR A 384 3.18 -21.63 -9.10
N GLN A 385 2.83 -20.55 -9.80
CA GLN A 385 3.81 -19.72 -10.51
C GLN A 385 3.83 -18.24 -10.10
N VAL A 386 2.84 -17.76 -9.34
CA VAL A 386 2.74 -16.36 -8.91
C VAL A 386 3.12 -16.25 -7.43
N TYR A 387 4.13 -15.42 -7.11
CA TYR A 387 4.69 -15.27 -5.76
C TYR A 387 4.69 -13.80 -5.32
N GLY A 388 4.64 -13.57 -4.00
CA GLY A 388 4.78 -12.23 -3.45
C GLY A 388 5.39 -12.22 -2.06
N ILE A 389 6.07 -11.14 -1.71
CA ILE A 389 6.60 -10.89 -0.36
C ILE A 389 6.10 -9.52 0.10
N GLU A 390 5.59 -9.47 1.34
CA GLU A 390 5.15 -8.23 1.97
C GLU A 390 5.58 -8.19 3.44
N ILE A 391 6.30 -7.12 3.80
CA ILE A 391 6.87 -6.96 5.14
C ILE A 391 5.77 -6.70 6.19
N HIS A 392 4.66 -6.07 5.82
CA HIS A 392 3.59 -5.76 6.75
C HIS A 392 2.51 -6.85 6.75
N GLU A 393 2.34 -7.55 7.87
CA GLU A 393 1.42 -8.69 8.00
C GLU A 393 -0.03 -8.38 7.54
N ILE A 394 -0.61 -7.26 7.98
CA ILE A 394 -1.97 -6.84 7.55
C ILE A 394 -2.03 -6.67 6.02
N LEU A 395 -1.07 -5.98 5.39
CA LEU A 395 -1.07 -5.79 3.93
C LEU A 395 -0.92 -7.11 3.19
N ALA A 396 -0.10 -8.03 3.71
CA ALA A 396 0.03 -9.37 3.16
C ALA A 396 -1.31 -10.12 3.21
N ARG A 397 -2.09 -10.00 4.30
CA ARG A 397 -3.45 -10.56 4.37
C ARG A 397 -4.40 -9.92 3.37
N ILE A 398 -4.32 -8.60 3.19
CA ILE A 398 -5.09 -7.89 2.16
C ILE A 398 -4.75 -8.42 0.77
N CYS A 399 -3.48 -8.61 0.46
CA CYS A 399 -3.02 -9.22 -0.78
C CYS A 399 -3.60 -10.61 -1.00
N LYS A 400 -3.49 -11.49 0.01
CA LYS A 400 -4.03 -12.85 -0.04
C LYS A 400 -5.53 -12.86 -0.32
N ILE A 401 -6.30 -12.01 0.37
CA ILE A 401 -7.75 -11.94 0.19
C ILE A 401 -8.10 -11.37 -1.18
N ASN A 402 -7.39 -10.34 -1.63
CA ASN A 402 -7.56 -9.77 -2.96
C ASN A 402 -7.35 -10.85 -4.04
N LEU A 403 -6.29 -11.66 -3.94
CA LEU A 403 -6.04 -12.75 -4.90
C LEU A 403 -7.07 -13.89 -4.77
N LEU A 404 -7.48 -14.25 -3.55
CA LEU A 404 -8.49 -15.30 -3.31
C LEU A 404 -9.85 -14.96 -3.93
N LEU A 405 -10.28 -13.71 -3.80
CA LEU A 405 -11.55 -13.24 -4.36
C LEU A 405 -11.58 -13.27 -5.90
N HIS A 406 -10.41 -13.34 -6.52
CA HIS A 406 -10.24 -13.32 -7.98
C HIS A 406 -9.99 -14.71 -8.60
N HIS A 407 -10.20 -15.81 -7.86
CA HIS A 407 -9.95 -17.21 -8.27
C HIS A 407 -8.51 -17.71 -8.09
N ASP A 408 -7.93 -17.35 -6.94
CA ASP A 408 -6.86 -18.05 -6.21
C ASP A 408 -5.41 -17.90 -6.74
N GLY A 409 -4.62 -17.08 -6.02
CA GLY A 409 -3.15 -17.02 -6.11
C GLY A 409 -2.52 -16.65 -4.77
N HIS A 410 -3.22 -16.86 -3.65
CA HIS A 410 -2.82 -16.39 -2.32
C HIS A 410 -1.81 -17.31 -1.63
N THR A 411 -1.69 -18.55 -2.09
CA THR A 411 -0.89 -19.62 -1.47
C THR A 411 0.59 -19.29 -1.35
N ASN A 412 1.11 -18.52 -2.30
CA ASN A 412 2.53 -18.20 -2.45
C ASN A 412 2.91 -16.79 -1.97
N ILE A 413 2.04 -16.15 -1.17
CA ILE A 413 2.33 -14.86 -0.54
C ILE A 413 3.01 -15.09 0.82
N GLU A 414 4.24 -14.62 0.95
CA GLU A 414 4.95 -14.49 2.23
C GLU A 414 4.58 -13.14 2.86
N GLY A 415 4.14 -13.17 4.12
CA GLY A 415 3.85 -11.97 4.90
C GLY A 415 4.76 -11.87 6.12
N ASP A 416 4.83 -10.68 6.72
CA ASP A 416 5.56 -10.41 7.96
C ASP A 416 7.08 -10.62 7.83
N LYS A 417 7.61 -10.49 6.61
CA LYS A 417 9.03 -10.63 6.32
C LYS A 417 9.49 -9.69 5.22
N SER A 418 10.69 -9.14 5.40
CA SER A 418 11.36 -8.39 4.35
C SER A 418 11.78 -9.31 3.21
N CYS A 419 11.70 -8.81 1.97
CA CYS A 419 12.25 -9.50 0.80
C CYS A 419 13.78 -9.66 0.82
N LEU A 420 14.45 -8.91 1.69
CA LEU A 420 15.90 -8.98 1.87
C LEU A 420 16.32 -10.10 2.84
N ASP A 421 15.38 -10.73 3.53
CA ASP A 421 15.65 -11.90 4.37
C ASP A 421 16.13 -13.09 3.52
N ILE A 422 16.66 -14.09 4.20
CA ILE A 422 17.15 -15.36 3.65
C ILE A 422 16.24 -16.55 4.02
N ASN A 423 15.41 -16.41 5.06
CA ASN A 423 14.59 -17.50 5.58
C ASN A 423 13.09 -17.23 5.36
N PHE A 424 12.49 -17.93 4.41
CA PHE A 424 11.08 -17.80 4.07
C PHE A 424 10.28 -19.04 4.49
N SER A 425 8.96 -18.93 4.66
CA SER A 425 8.11 -20.11 4.87
C SER A 425 7.86 -20.87 3.57
N LYS A 426 7.84 -20.18 2.42
CA LYS A 426 7.59 -20.79 1.11
C LYS A 426 8.83 -21.52 0.59
N PRO A 427 8.76 -22.83 0.27
CA PRO A 427 9.93 -23.61 -0.14
C PRO A 427 10.66 -23.04 -1.36
N LEU A 428 9.93 -22.50 -2.34
CA LEU A 428 10.55 -21.95 -3.55
C LEU A 428 11.40 -20.73 -3.23
N LEU A 429 10.96 -19.85 -2.32
CA LEU A 429 11.71 -18.66 -1.91
C LEU A 429 13.03 -18.99 -1.19
N ASN A 430 13.15 -20.19 -0.61
CA ASN A 430 14.38 -20.67 0.05
C ASN A 430 15.36 -21.35 -0.89
N ARG A 431 15.01 -21.60 -2.17
CA ARG A 431 15.95 -22.23 -3.13
C ARG A 431 17.09 -21.29 -3.54
N GLY A 432 17.06 -20.03 -3.12
CA GLY A 432 18.11 -19.05 -3.34
C GLY A 432 17.82 -18.11 -4.50
N ASN A 433 18.85 -17.83 -5.29
CA ASN A 433 18.81 -16.91 -6.43
C ASN A 433 18.44 -17.65 -7.72
N GLU A 434 18.13 -16.89 -8.77
CA GLU A 434 17.96 -17.40 -10.15
C GLU A 434 16.75 -18.32 -10.39
N ILE A 435 15.61 -17.98 -9.79
CA ILE A 435 14.40 -18.82 -9.82
C ILE A 435 13.35 -18.26 -10.76
N PHE A 436 13.18 -16.94 -10.78
CA PHE A 436 12.02 -16.30 -11.39
C PHE A 436 12.32 -15.86 -12.83
N ASN A 437 11.36 -16.06 -13.73
CA ASN A 437 11.41 -15.54 -15.09
C ASN A 437 11.13 -14.02 -15.09
N VAL A 438 10.22 -13.58 -14.23
CA VAL A 438 9.73 -12.20 -14.17
C VAL A 438 9.72 -11.67 -12.75
N VAL A 439 10.25 -10.46 -12.56
CA VAL A 439 10.06 -9.67 -11.33
C VAL A 439 9.28 -8.41 -11.65
N VAL A 440 8.25 -8.10 -10.88
CA VAL A 440 7.44 -6.89 -11.09
C VAL A 440 7.15 -6.22 -9.76
N GLY A 441 7.12 -4.89 -9.68
CA GLY A 441 6.81 -4.26 -8.41
C GLY A 441 7.02 -2.75 -8.36
N ASN A 442 6.72 -2.21 -7.18
CA ASN A 442 6.99 -0.84 -6.80
C ASN A 442 7.68 -0.86 -5.41
N PRO A 443 9.02 -1.04 -5.38
CA PRO A 443 9.77 -1.06 -4.14
C PRO A 443 9.53 0.21 -3.31
N PRO A 444 9.55 0.13 -1.96
CA PRO A 444 9.57 1.32 -1.14
C PRO A 444 10.82 2.15 -1.49
N PHE A 445 10.66 3.47 -1.56
CA PHE A 445 11.75 4.39 -1.83
C PHE A 445 11.66 5.63 -0.95
N GLY A 446 12.83 6.21 -0.65
CA GLY A 446 12.96 7.40 0.20
C GLY A 446 13.35 7.12 1.65
N ASP A 447 13.43 5.84 2.03
CA ASP A 447 13.96 5.38 3.30
C ASP A 447 15.37 4.79 3.12
N ASN A 448 16.21 4.93 4.16
CA ASN A 448 17.55 4.35 4.20
C ASN A 448 17.56 3.16 5.14
N ILE A 449 18.11 2.05 4.68
CA ILE A 449 18.36 0.85 5.49
C ILE A 449 19.76 0.99 6.10
N LYS A 450 19.92 0.59 7.36
CA LYS A 450 21.20 0.54 8.06
C LYS A 450 21.74 -0.88 8.08
N ASP A 451 23.06 -1.03 8.19
CA ASP A 451 23.63 -2.36 8.41
C ASP A 451 23.13 -2.91 9.76
N HIS A 452 22.83 -4.21 9.79
CA HIS A 452 22.21 -4.91 10.94
C HIS A 452 20.81 -4.42 11.36
N ASP A 453 20.06 -3.79 10.46
CA ASP A 453 18.63 -3.50 10.68
C ASP A 453 17.81 -4.80 10.54
N GLU A 454 17.56 -5.49 11.66
CA GLU A 454 16.88 -6.80 11.68
C GLU A 454 15.46 -6.75 11.09
N ASP A 455 14.73 -5.65 11.24
CA ASP A 455 13.38 -5.50 10.68
C ASP A 455 13.43 -5.46 9.14
N GLN A 456 14.45 -4.82 8.57
CA GLN A 456 14.60 -4.65 7.12
C GLN A 456 15.42 -5.75 6.45
N LEU A 457 16.39 -6.35 7.14
CA LEU A 457 17.32 -7.34 6.58
C LEU A 457 17.03 -8.76 7.06
N GLY A 458 16.24 -8.95 8.12
CA GLY A 458 16.06 -10.25 8.76
C GLY A 458 17.40 -10.83 9.20
N ALA A 459 17.68 -12.08 8.80
CA ALA A 459 18.96 -12.73 9.10
C ALA A 459 20.10 -12.36 8.11
N ASN A 460 19.87 -11.38 7.23
CA ASN A 460 20.82 -10.92 6.23
C ASN A 460 21.66 -9.73 6.74
N ASN A 461 22.72 -9.35 6.02
CA ASN A 461 23.55 -8.19 6.34
C ASN A 461 24.16 -7.58 5.07
N PHE A 462 24.80 -6.42 5.18
CA PHE A 462 25.29 -5.69 4.00
C PHE A 462 26.40 -6.39 3.24
N SER A 463 27.17 -7.30 3.85
CA SER A 463 28.23 -8.04 3.15
C SER A 463 27.70 -8.99 2.07
N ASN A 464 26.39 -9.29 2.08
CA ASN A 464 25.74 -10.12 1.08
C ASN A 464 25.23 -9.33 -0.14
N PHE A 465 25.42 -8.01 -0.17
CA PHE A 465 24.97 -7.13 -1.25
C PHE A 465 26.12 -6.28 -1.77
N VAL A 466 26.42 -6.38 -3.06
CA VAL A 466 27.48 -5.61 -3.73
C VAL A 466 27.25 -4.11 -3.57
N LEU A 467 25.99 -3.66 -3.59
CA LEU A 467 25.64 -2.24 -3.44
C LEU A 467 25.68 -1.74 -2.00
N ALA A 468 25.72 -2.62 -1.00
CA ALA A 468 25.73 -2.24 0.42
C ALA A 468 27.04 -2.55 1.13
N GLU A 469 27.87 -3.43 0.57
CA GLU A 469 29.12 -3.88 1.17
C GLU A 469 30.01 -2.69 1.60
N GLY A 470 30.46 -2.71 2.86
CA GLY A 470 31.30 -1.67 3.44
C GLY A 470 30.60 -0.34 3.76
N LYS A 471 29.28 -0.22 3.56
CA LYS A 471 28.50 0.99 3.87
C LYS A 471 27.84 0.91 5.24
N ARG A 472 27.52 2.07 5.82
CA ARG A 472 26.74 2.15 7.07
C ARG A 472 25.24 2.23 6.84
N GLN A 473 24.84 2.80 5.71
CA GLN A 473 23.46 2.93 5.29
C GLN A 473 23.39 3.01 3.77
N VAL A 474 22.27 2.56 3.20
CA VAL A 474 21.99 2.60 1.76
C VAL A 474 20.51 2.87 1.54
N ALA A 475 20.16 3.53 0.43
CA ALA A 475 18.78 3.70 0.04
C ALA A 475 18.13 2.33 -0.19
N SER A 476 16.94 2.12 0.38
CA SER A 476 16.22 0.83 0.34
C SER A 476 16.04 0.31 -1.09
N GLU A 477 15.69 1.19 -2.03
CA GLU A 477 15.49 0.84 -3.43
C GLU A 477 16.74 0.25 -4.10
N HIS A 478 17.96 0.61 -3.68
CA HIS A 478 19.19 0.11 -4.32
C HIS A 478 19.38 -1.39 -4.08
N ILE A 479 19.23 -1.83 -2.83
CA ILE A 479 19.43 -3.23 -2.47
C ILE A 479 18.24 -4.11 -2.86
N ILE A 480 17.03 -3.53 -2.94
CA ILE A 480 15.86 -4.25 -3.47
C ILE A 480 15.99 -4.46 -4.98
N ILE A 481 16.56 -3.51 -5.74
CA ILE A 481 16.89 -3.72 -7.16
C ILE A 481 17.92 -4.84 -7.31
N GLU A 482 18.99 -4.83 -6.52
CA GLU A 482 20.00 -5.90 -6.52
C GLU A 482 19.36 -7.27 -6.19
N LYS A 483 18.55 -7.35 -5.13
CA LYS A 483 17.80 -8.56 -4.78
C LYS A 483 16.89 -9.01 -5.94
N SER A 484 16.18 -8.09 -6.57
CA SER A 484 15.31 -8.38 -7.71
C SER A 484 16.07 -8.98 -8.90
N ILE A 485 17.26 -8.45 -9.21
CA ILE A 485 18.12 -9.00 -10.27
C ILE A 485 18.69 -10.37 -9.87
N ASN A 486 19.02 -10.57 -8.60
CA ASN A 486 19.51 -11.86 -8.10
C ASN A 486 18.40 -12.93 -8.13
N LEU A 487 17.14 -12.58 -7.87
CA LEU A 487 16.00 -13.49 -7.98
C LEU A 487 15.72 -13.95 -9.42
N LEU A 488 16.10 -13.16 -10.42
CA LEU A 488 15.91 -13.51 -11.83
C LEU A 488 16.85 -14.63 -12.26
N GLN A 489 16.31 -15.62 -12.96
CA GLN A 489 17.12 -16.54 -13.76
C GLN A 489 17.83 -15.80 -14.91
N ASN A 490 18.85 -16.43 -15.49
CA ASN A 490 19.53 -15.87 -16.68
C ASN A 490 18.54 -15.64 -17.83
N GLY A 491 18.54 -14.44 -18.41
CA GLY A 491 17.56 -14.03 -19.42
C GLY A 491 16.18 -13.60 -18.88
N GLY A 492 15.94 -13.75 -17.57
CA GLY A 492 14.74 -13.23 -16.90
C GLY A 492 14.66 -11.70 -16.95
N ARG A 493 13.46 -11.16 -16.78
CA ARG A 493 13.18 -9.72 -16.94
C ARG A 493 12.44 -9.12 -15.76
N LEU A 494 12.66 -7.83 -15.50
CA LEU A 494 11.94 -7.10 -14.47
C LEU A 494 11.33 -5.80 -14.96
N GLY A 495 10.27 -5.37 -14.27
CA GLY A 495 9.61 -4.08 -14.44
C GLY A 495 9.38 -3.44 -13.06
N LEU A 496 10.17 -2.42 -12.73
CA LEU A 496 10.14 -1.77 -11.41
C LEU A 496 9.86 -0.27 -11.53
N ILE A 497 8.97 0.23 -10.67
CA ILE A 497 8.76 1.68 -10.49
C ILE A 497 9.81 2.22 -9.53
N LEU A 498 10.60 3.20 -9.97
CA LEU A 498 11.76 3.71 -9.22
C LEU A 498 11.76 5.25 -9.19
N PRO A 499 12.37 5.88 -8.17
CA PRO A 499 12.54 7.33 -8.15
C PRO A 499 13.47 7.79 -9.27
N ASP A 500 13.15 8.92 -9.91
CA ASP A 500 13.89 9.44 -11.07
C ASP A 500 15.38 9.71 -10.75
N GLY A 501 15.68 9.94 -9.47
CA GLY A 501 17.03 10.13 -8.95
C GLY A 501 17.97 8.94 -9.23
N VAL A 502 17.47 7.70 -9.27
CA VAL A 502 18.28 6.51 -9.63
C VAL A 502 18.92 6.69 -11.01
N PHE A 503 18.19 7.31 -11.94
CA PHE A 503 18.64 7.46 -13.33
C PHE A 503 19.46 8.74 -13.56
N ASN A 504 19.25 9.80 -12.78
CA ASN A 504 19.84 11.13 -13.06
C ASN A 504 20.74 11.72 -11.97
N ASN A 505 20.72 11.24 -10.73
CA ASN A 505 21.58 11.79 -9.68
C ASN A 505 23.05 11.49 -10.00
N GLN A 506 23.88 12.54 -9.97
CA GLN A 506 25.29 12.48 -10.37
C GLN A 506 26.26 12.33 -9.18
N GLY A 507 25.84 12.70 -7.97
CA GLY A 507 26.74 12.74 -6.82
C GLY A 507 27.05 11.35 -6.25
N GLU A 508 28.33 11.06 -6.02
CA GLU A 508 28.81 9.80 -5.43
C GLU A 508 28.18 9.46 -4.07
N GLN A 509 27.87 10.49 -3.26
CA GLN A 509 27.19 10.32 -1.96
C GLN A 509 25.77 9.76 -2.07
N SER A 510 25.14 9.87 -3.25
CA SER A 510 23.82 9.27 -3.49
C SER A 510 23.89 7.77 -3.77
N TYR A 511 25.07 7.24 -4.10
CA TYR A 511 25.30 5.89 -4.58
C TYR A 511 24.57 5.50 -5.88
N CYS A 512 23.88 6.43 -6.55
CA CYS A 512 23.17 6.17 -7.80
C CYS A 512 24.12 5.80 -8.97
N PRO A 513 25.31 6.44 -9.14
CA PRO A 513 26.27 6.00 -10.16
C PRO A 513 26.71 4.54 -10.00
N GLN A 514 26.91 4.06 -8.76
CA GLN A 514 27.26 2.67 -8.46
C GLN A 514 26.13 1.71 -8.81
N LEU A 515 24.88 2.09 -8.52
CA LEU A 515 23.71 1.32 -8.93
C LEU A 515 23.62 1.23 -10.46
N ARG A 516 23.84 2.32 -11.19
CA ARG A 516 23.84 2.30 -12.68
C ARG A 516 24.95 1.40 -13.23
N ASN A 517 26.14 1.46 -12.65
CA ASN A 517 27.23 0.52 -12.96
C ASN A 517 26.85 -0.94 -12.68
N PHE A 518 26.18 -1.21 -11.57
CA PHE A 518 25.69 -2.55 -11.25
C PHE A 518 24.67 -3.04 -12.29
N LEU A 519 23.74 -2.19 -12.73
CA LEU A 519 22.75 -2.54 -13.75
C LEU A 519 23.43 -2.97 -15.06
N ILE A 520 24.31 -2.13 -15.62
CA ILE A 520 24.94 -2.43 -16.93
C ILE A 520 25.88 -3.64 -16.89
N LYS A 521 26.44 -3.96 -15.72
CA LYS A 521 27.32 -5.13 -15.54
C LYS A 521 26.52 -6.44 -15.45
N ASN A 522 25.23 -6.38 -15.13
CA ASN A 522 24.41 -7.55 -14.85
C ASN A 522 23.27 -7.79 -15.84
N GLY A 523 23.03 -6.88 -16.77
CA GLY A 523 22.01 -7.09 -17.79
C GLY A 523 21.81 -5.93 -18.75
N LYS A 524 20.73 -6.06 -19.52
CA LYS A 524 20.30 -5.11 -20.54
C LYS A 524 19.20 -4.22 -19.99
N ILE A 525 19.38 -2.91 -20.15
CA ILE A 525 18.30 -1.95 -19.92
C ILE A 525 17.41 -1.98 -21.17
N LEU A 526 16.25 -2.64 -21.09
CA LEU A 526 15.34 -2.78 -22.22
C LEU A 526 14.61 -1.47 -22.50
N SER A 527 14.08 -0.85 -21.43
CA SER A 527 13.32 0.39 -21.54
C SER A 527 13.35 1.20 -20.26
N ILE A 528 13.29 2.53 -20.38
CA ILE A 528 12.97 3.43 -19.27
C ILE A 528 11.84 4.36 -19.69
N VAL A 529 10.74 4.35 -18.94
CA VAL A 529 9.56 5.20 -19.18
C VAL A 529 9.42 6.21 -18.05
N SER A 530 9.60 7.49 -18.35
CA SER A 530 9.45 8.57 -17.36
C SER A 530 7.98 8.87 -17.11
N LEU A 531 7.60 8.91 -15.82
CA LEU A 531 6.24 9.21 -15.41
C LEU A 531 6.07 10.69 -15.04
N PRO A 532 4.84 11.23 -15.12
CA PRO A 532 4.60 12.61 -14.75
C PRO A 532 4.74 12.81 -13.23
N ASP A 533 5.08 14.04 -12.81
CA ASP A 533 5.32 14.42 -11.39
C ASP A 533 4.14 14.14 -10.44
N TYR A 534 2.95 13.87 -10.97
CA TYR A 534 1.75 13.56 -10.19
C TYR A 534 1.47 12.06 -10.04
N ALA A 535 2.25 11.18 -10.68
CA ALA A 535 2.03 9.74 -10.64
C ALA A 535 2.02 9.20 -9.21
N PHE A 536 2.97 9.67 -8.38
CA PHE A 536 3.12 9.30 -6.98
C PHE A 536 3.37 10.56 -6.12
N ARG A 537 2.33 11.14 -5.52
CA ARG A 537 2.43 12.36 -4.69
C ARG A 537 2.28 12.06 -3.20
N LYS A 538 3.36 12.16 -2.41
CA LYS A 538 3.32 12.14 -0.93
C LYS A 538 2.66 13.42 -0.41
N SER A 539 1.84 13.35 0.65
CA SER A 539 1.42 14.56 1.38
C SER A 539 2.68 15.31 1.84
N GLY A 540 3.02 16.42 1.17
CA GLY A 540 4.22 17.22 1.42
C GLY A 540 5.48 16.93 0.57
N ALA A 541 5.52 15.90 -0.29
CA ALA A 541 6.67 15.64 -1.19
C ALA A 541 6.27 15.06 -2.56
N GLN A 542 6.85 15.61 -3.63
CA GLN A 542 6.61 15.20 -5.03
C GLN A 542 7.78 14.35 -5.54
N ASN A 543 7.65 13.02 -5.54
CA ASN A 543 8.70 12.16 -6.08
C ASN A 543 8.38 11.85 -7.54
N LYS A 544 9.12 12.49 -8.45
CA LYS A 544 9.13 12.08 -9.86
C LYS A 544 9.66 10.65 -9.92
N THR A 545 8.99 9.78 -10.65
CA THR A 545 9.32 8.36 -10.80
C THR A 545 9.43 8.02 -12.27
N SER A 546 10.13 6.92 -12.54
CA SER A 546 10.28 6.33 -13.86
C SER A 546 10.19 4.81 -13.71
N ILE A 547 9.77 4.12 -14.77
CA ILE A 547 9.66 2.65 -14.81
C ILE A 547 10.91 2.11 -15.51
N LEU A 548 11.64 1.22 -14.83
CA LEU A 548 12.76 0.46 -15.40
C LEU A 548 12.26 -0.88 -15.89
N PHE A 549 12.50 -1.17 -17.17
CA PHE A 549 12.42 -2.51 -17.74
C PHE A 549 13.83 -3.01 -18.01
N PHE A 550 14.18 -4.14 -17.41
CA PHE A 550 15.53 -4.69 -17.43
C PHE A 550 15.51 -6.19 -17.69
N GLN A 551 16.52 -6.71 -18.36
CA GLN A 551 16.71 -8.15 -18.57
C GLN A 551 18.07 -8.57 -18.05
N LYS A 552 18.10 -9.54 -17.14
CA LYS A 552 19.35 -10.14 -16.68
C LYS A 552 20.05 -10.79 -17.87
N TYR A 553 21.38 -10.63 -17.96
CA TYR A 553 22.12 -11.26 -19.05
C TYR A 553 21.87 -12.76 -19.12
N THR A 554 21.77 -13.29 -20.33
CA THR A 554 21.91 -14.74 -20.53
C THR A 554 23.34 -15.16 -20.18
N THR A 555 23.56 -16.46 -19.92
CA THR A 555 24.90 -16.98 -19.61
C THR A 555 25.93 -16.57 -20.68
N ARG A 556 25.54 -16.62 -21.96
CA ARG A 556 26.41 -16.22 -23.09
C ARG A 556 26.75 -14.73 -23.07
N GLU A 557 25.75 -13.87 -22.87
CA GLU A 557 25.96 -12.41 -22.83
C GLU A 557 26.82 -12.01 -21.63
N LYS A 558 26.58 -12.64 -20.46
CA LYS A 558 27.37 -12.38 -19.24
C LYS A 558 28.84 -12.77 -19.45
N SER A 559 29.10 -13.96 -19.98
CA SER A 559 30.47 -14.40 -20.27
C SER A 559 31.16 -13.49 -21.30
N LEU A 560 30.46 -13.08 -22.34
CA LEU A 560 31.00 -12.14 -23.34
C LEU A 560 31.35 -10.78 -22.72
N PHE A 561 30.46 -10.25 -21.88
CA PHE A 561 30.68 -8.99 -21.17
C PHE A 561 31.90 -9.07 -20.25
N GLU A 562 31.96 -10.09 -19.38
CA GLU A 562 33.05 -10.26 -18.41
C GLU A 562 34.40 -10.53 -19.07
N GLN A 563 34.42 -11.36 -20.12
CA GLN A 563 35.65 -11.62 -20.88
C GLN A 563 36.20 -10.31 -21.48
N THR A 564 35.35 -9.56 -22.19
CA THR A 564 35.74 -8.31 -22.85
C THR A 564 36.17 -7.26 -21.82
N LEU A 565 35.46 -7.17 -20.69
CA LEU A 565 35.80 -6.27 -19.59
C LEU A 565 37.17 -6.60 -19.01
N ASN A 566 37.42 -7.87 -18.65
CA ASN A 566 38.68 -8.30 -18.04
C ASN A 566 39.88 -8.15 -18.99
N GLU A 567 39.70 -8.46 -20.28
CA GLU A 567 40.73 -8.24 -21.31
C GLU A 567 41.06 -6.75 -21.46
N SER A 568 40.04 -5.88 -21.44
CA SER A 568 40.22 -4.44 -21.60
C SER A 568 40.81 -3.76 -20.36
N LEU A 569 40.45 -4.23 -19.15
CA LEU A 569 40.99 -3.76 -17.87
C LEU A 569 42.51 -3.96 -17.75
N ALA A 570 43.11 -4.87 -18.51
CA ALA A 570 44.57 -5.05 -18.54
C ALA A 570 45.31 -3.83 -19.11
N SER A 571 44.64 -2.96 -19.88
CA SER A 571 45.27 -1.85 -20.60
C SER A 571 44.51 -0.52 -20.56
N LYS A 572 43.26 -0.50 -20.08
CA LYS A 572 42.37 0.68 -20.06
C LYS A 572 41.79 0.93 -18.67
N THR A 573 41.24 2.13 -18.46
CA THR A 573 40.45 2.45 -17.26
C THR A 573 39.17 1.61 -17.22
N GLU A 574 38.59 1.43 -16.04
CA GLU A 574 37.33 0.69 -15.88
C GLU A 574 36.19 1.26 -16.75
N GLU A 575 36.10 2.59 -16.85
CA GLU A 575 35.10 3.27 -17.67
C GLU A 575 35.22 2.89 -19.17
N LEU A 576 36.42 2.92 -19.73
CA LEU A 576 36.66 2.54 -21.11
C LEU A 576 36.47 1.04 -21.34
N ALA A 577 36.87 0.20 -20.37
CA ALA A 577 36.68 -1.24 -20.43
C ALA A 577 35.19 -1.63 -20.41
N ILE A 578 34.37 -0.89 -19.64
CA ILE A 578 32.90 -1.04 -19.66
C ILE A 578 32.34 -0.69 -21.05
N ILE A 579 32.81 0.38 -21.68
CA ILE A 579 32.37 0.77 -23.03
C ILE A 579 32.71 -0.32 -24.05
N ASP A 580 33.92 -0.91 -23.98
CA ASP A 580 34.29 -2.03 -24.85
C ASP A 580 33.38 -3.25 -24.63
N ALA A 581 33.08 -3.60 -23.38
CA ALA A 581 32.20 -4.70 -23.03
C ALA A 581 30.75 -4.47 -23.49
N LEU A 582 30.24 -3.24 -23.34
CA LEU A 582 28.93 -2.84 -23.88
C LEU A 582 28.90 -2.87 -25.40
N THR A 583 29.99 -2.49 -26.06
CA THR A 583 30.15 -2.58 -27.52
C THR A 583 30.15 -4.02 -28.01
N ALA A 584 30.73 -4.95 -27.24
CA ALA A 584 30.75 -6.37 -27.57
C ALA A 584 29.37 -7.04 -27.42
N VAL A 585 28.64 -6.76 -26.34
CA VAL A 585 27.28 -7.31 -26.14
C VAL A 585 26.27 -6.64 -27.05
N ARG A 586 26.35 -5.31 -27.17
CA ARG A 586 25.55 -4.39 -27.98
C ARG A 586 24.04 -4.63 -28.00
N TYR A 587 23.29 -3.68 -27.46
CA TYR A 587 21.83 -3.67 -27.53
C TYR A 587 21.30 -2.24 -27.63
N ARG A 588 20.01 -2.13 -27.98
CA ARG A 588 19.31 -0.84 -27.97
C ARG A 588 18.37 -0.76 -26.77
N THR A 589 18.20 0.46 -26.25
CA THR A 589 17.30 0.77 -25.14
C THR A 589 16.22 1.72 -25.63
N PHE A 590 14.97 1.37 -25.35
CA PHE A 590 13.81 2.23 -25.62
C PHE A 590 13.61 3.24 -24.48
N MET A 591 13.33 4.50 -24.81
CA MET A 591 13.06 5.54 -23.82
C MET A 591 11.80 6.29 -24.19
N ALA A 592 10.97 6.59 -23.19
CA ALA A 592 9.75 7.36 -23.39
C ALA A 592 9.44 8.32 -22.23
N GLU A 593 8.70 9.40 -22.50
CA GLU A 593 8.06 10.22 -21.46
C GLU A 593 6.53 10.15 -21.58
N ALA A 594 5.85 9.82 -20.48
CA ALA A 594 4.40 9.86 -20.40
C ALA A 594 3.92 11.19 -19.81
N GLN A 595 2.93 11.83 -20.44
CA GLN A 595 2.29 13.04 -19.93
C GLN A 595 0.99 12.68 -19.18
N PHE A 596 0.27 11.70 -19.69
CA PHE A 596 -0.99 11.19 -19.18
C PHE A 596 -0.91 9.68 -18.90
N ILE A 597 -1.41 9.28 -17.74
CA ILE A 597 -1.25 7.91 -17.20
C ILE A 597 -2.58 7.27 -16.80
N GLY A 598 -3.70 7.74 -17.35
CA GLY A 598 -5.04 7.20 -17.06
C GLY A 598 -5.68 7.70 -15.76
N TYR A 599 -5.05 8.66 -15.07
CA TYR A 599 -5.64 9.33 -13.91
C TYR A 599 -5.10 10.76 -13.75
N THR A 600 -5.89 11.60 -13.08
CA THR A 600 -5.58 13.02 -12.82
C THR A 600 -4.63 13.20 -11.63
N PRO A 601 -4.06 14.40 -11.41
CA PRO A 601 -3.22 14.66 -10.23
C PRO A 601 -3.90 14.50 -8.87
N THR A 602 -5.24 14.44 -8.83
CA THR A 602 -6.02 14.11 -7.64
C THR A 602 -6.31 12.61 -7.52
N GLY A 603 -5.87 11.80 -8.48
CA GLY A 603 -6.02 10.35 -8.58
C GLY A 603 -7.38 9.88 -9.14
N ILE A 604 -8.19 10.79 -9.70
CA ILE A 604 -9.46 10.41 -10.36
C ILE A 604 -9.12 9.79 -11.72
N LEU A 605 -9.72 8.65 -12.06
CA LEU A 605 -9.57 7.99 -13.37
C LEU A 605 -9.88 8.98 -14.52
N SER A 606 -9.14 8.85 -15.62
CA SER A 606 -9.19 9.76 -16.75
C SER A 606 -8.99 8.99 -18.05
N ASP A 607 -9.74 9.36 -19.09
CA ASP A 607 -9.62 8.76 -20.43
C ASP A 607 -8.29 9.09 -21.13
N LYS A 608 -7.61 10.16 -20.68
CA LYS A 608 -6.28 10.51 -21.19
C LYS A 608 -5.22 9.55 -20.65
N ASN A 609 -4.65 8.76 -21.54
CA ASN A 609 -3.61 7.78 -21.23
C ASN A 609 -2.65 7.60 -22.41
N ASP A 610 -1.38 7.96 -22.22
CA ASP A 610 -0.33 7.78 -23.24
C ASP A 610 0.28 6.38 -23.17
N LEU A 611 0.10 5.68 -22.05
CA LEU A 611 0.74 4.40 -21.78
C LEU A 611 0.18 3.29 -22.68
N TYR A 612 -1.15 3.22 -22.79
CA TYR A 612 -1.88 2.20 -23.56
C TYR A 612 -3.35 2.62 -23.80
N LYS A 613 -4.00 1.97 -24.77
CA LYS A 613 -5.46 2.00 -25.00
C LYS A 613 -6.13 0.76 -24.39
N GLY A 614 -7.29 0.92 -23.78
CA GLY A 614 -8.04 -0.18 -23.19
C GLY A 614 -9.50 0.17 -22.91
N PHE A 615 -10.25 -0.83 -22.47
CA PHE A 615 -11.68 -0.72 -22.15
C PHE A 615 -11.95 -0.78 -20.64
N GLU A 616 -13.18 -0.47 -20.23
CA GLU A 616 -13.68 -0.76 -18.87
C GLU A 616 -13.49 -2.25 -18.54
N GLY A 617 -13.18 -2.57 -17.28
CA GLY A 617 -12.87 -3.95 -16.85
C GLY A 617 -11.39 -4.35 -16.98
N GLY A 618 -10.57 -3.52 -17.64
CA GLY A 618 -9.12 -3.67 -17.60
C GLY A 618 -8.49 -4.43 -18.77
N HIS A 619 -9.23 -4.61 -19.85
CA HIS A 619 -8.72 -5.20 -21.08
C HIS A 619 -7.94 -4.18 -21.91
N LEU A 620 -6.82 -4.62 -22.47
CA LEU A 620 -6.06 -3.85 -23.46
C LEU A 620 -6.71 -3.98 -24.84
N ASP A 621 -6.73 -2.88 -25.59
CA ASP A 621 -7.07 -2.91 -27.01
C ASP A 621 -6.00 -3.67 -27.81
N GLU A 622 -6.38 -4.29 -28.92
CA GLU A 622 -5.42 -4.92 -29.82
C GLU A 622 -4.63 -3.87 -30.60
N ASP A 623 -5.30 -2.79 -31.02
CA ASP A 623 -4.63 -1.64 -31.62
C ASP A 623 -4.08 -0.67 -30.56
N GLN A 624 -2.76 -0.69 -30.40
CA GLN A 624 -2.04 0.21 -29.50
C GLN A 624 -1.39 1.40 -30.23
N THR A 625 -1.81 1.72 -31.45
CA THR A 625 -1.25 2.83 -32.24
C THR A 625 -1.38 4.16 -31.51
N GLY A 626 -0.27 4.90 -31.41
CA GLY A 626 -0.22 6.19 -30.71
C GLY A 626 -0.11 6.09 -29.19
N THR A 627 0.37 4.94 -28.68
CA THR A 627 0.67 4.74 -27.26
C THR A 627 2.11 4.26 -27.08
N ILE A 628 2.66 4.46 -25.88
CA ILE A 628 4.00 3.99 -25.52
C ILE A 628 4.09 2.47 -25.62
N LEU A 629 3.07 1.73 -25.18
CA LEU A 629 3.02 0.27 -25.32
C LEU A 629 3.09 -0.17 -26.80
N GLY A 630 2.37 0.53 -27.69
CA GLY A 630 2.40 0.26 -29.13
C GLY A 630 3.75 0.53 -29.75
N GLU A 631 4.40 1.64 -29.40
CA GLU A 631 5.76 1.96 -29.87
C GLU A 631 6.80 0.97 -29.36
N TYR A 632 6.69 0.55 -28.09
CA TYR A 632 7.57 -0.48 -27.54
C TYR A 632 7.41 -1.83 -28.25
N ARG A 633 6.17 -2.27 -28.54
CA ARG A 633 5.92 -3.50 -29.31
C ARG A 633 6.52 -3.43 -30.73
N LYS A 634 6.46 -2.26 -31.39
CA LYS A 634 7.13 -2.04 -32.69
C LYS A 634 8.64 -2.17 -32.55
N PHE A 635 9.21 -1.58 -31.50
CA PHE A 635 10.63 -1.68 -31.19
C PHE A 635 11.06 -3.13 -30.90
N GLU A 636 10.29 -3.88 -30.11
CA GLU A 636 10.59 -5.28 -29.78
C GLU A 636 10.58 -6.18 -31.02
N ASN A 637 9.63 -5.98 -31.93
CA ASN A 637 9.54 -6.73 -33.18
C ASN A 637 10.71 -6.45 -34.15
N ASN A 638 11.22 -5.21 -34.19
CA ASN A 638 12.35 -4.86 -35.06
C ASN A 638 13.18 -3.71 -34.47
N SER A 639 14.05 -4.05 -33.52
CA SER A 639 14.81 -3.07 -32.75
C SER A 639 15.81 -2.26 -33.59
N LEU A 640 16.40 -2.87 -34.62
CA LEU A 640 17.42 -2.23 -35.46
C LEU A 640 16.83 -1.18 -36.40
N SER A 641 15.66 -1.43 -37.00
CA SER A 641 15.01 -0.49 -37.93
C SER A 641 13.87 0.30 -37.29
N TYR A 642 13.74 0.28 -35.97
CA TYR A 642 12.71 1.05 -35.27
C TYR A 642 12.85 2.55 -35.58
N THR A 643 11.74 3.13 -36.02
CA THR A 643 11.58 4.56 -36.23
C THR A 643 10.40 5.04 -35.39
N PRO A 644 10.57 6.10 -34.57
CA PRO A 644 9.49 6.55 -33.70
C PRO A 644 8.30 7.10 -34.48
N GLY A 645 7.11 6.60 -34.17
CA GLY A 645 5.83 7.21 -34.55
C GLY A 645 5.37 8.30 -33.58
N MET A 646 5.96 8.37 -32.38
CA MET A 646 5.68 9.37 -31.34
C MET A 646 6.92 10.19 -31.02
N GLN A 647 6.75 11.50 -30.83
CA GLN A 647 7.85 12.43 -30.52
C GLN A 647 8.52 12.14 -29.17
N ASP A 648 7.74 11.65 -28.20
CA ASP A 648 8.20 11.37 -26.83
C ASP A 648 8.67 9.91 -26.67
N CYS A 649 9.02 9.23 -27.76
CA CYS A 649 9.57 7.87 -27.77
C CYS A 649 10.82 7.82 -28.67
N TYR A 650 11.86 7.12 -28.24
CA TYR A 650 13.05 6.90 -29.06
C TYR A 650 13.80 5.64 -28.63
N ALA A 651 14.63 5.08 -29.51
CA ALA A 651 15.51 3.97 -29.17
C ALA A 651 16.97 4.33 -29.44
N PHE A 652 17.84 4.09 -28.48
CA PHE A 652 19.26 4.46 -28.53
C PHE A 652 20.15 3.23 -28.48
N ASP A 653 21.36 3.29 -29.03
CA ASP A 653 22.40 2.31 -28.71
C ASP A 653 22.82 2.51 -27.25
N ILE A 654 23.03 1.43 -26.50
CA ILE A 654 23.43 1.53 -25.09
C ILE A 654 24.77 2.25 -24.92
N VAL A 655 25.70 2.11 -25.88
CA VAL A 655 27.00 2.78 -25.82
C VAL A 655 26.81 4.29 -25.90
N ASP A 656 25.93 4.74 -26.80
CA ASP A 656 25.60 6.17 -26.93
C ASP A 656 24.98 6.71 -25.64
N ILE A 657 24.07 5.96 -25.02
CA ILE A 657 23.49 6.34 -23.71
C ILE A 657 24.57 6.46 -22.64
N TRP A 658 25.43 5.45 -22.52
CA TRP A 658 26.42 5.35 -21.46
C TRP A 658 27.48 6.46 -21.58
N SER A 659 27.88 6.79 -22.80
CA SER A 659 28.89 7.81 -23.10
C SER A 659 28.34 9.24 -23.24
N ALA A 660 27.01 9.42 -23.32
CA ALA A 660 26.41 10.74 -23.50
C ALA A 660 26.68 11.73 -22.36
N HIS A 661 26.99 11.24 -21.16
CA HIS A 661 27.24 12.06 -19.99
C HIS A 661 28.26 11.43 -19.04
N PRO A 662 29.17 12.19 -18.40
CA PRO A 662 30.16 11.65 -17.47
C PRO A 662 29.58 10.90 -16.27
N SER A 663 28.35 11.24 -15.87
CA SER A 663 27.65 10.54 -14.77
C SER A 663 26.94 9.26 -15.21
N HIS A 664 27.02 8.89 -16.49
CA HIS A 664 26.30 7.77 -17.10
C HIS A 664 24.79 7.79 -16.80
N ARG A 665 24.16 8.95 -16.98
CA ARG A 665 22.73 9.14 -16.67
C ARG A 665 21.84 8.37 -17.64
N LEU A 666 20.74 7.82 -17.13
CA LEU A 666 19.84 6.93 -17.86
C LEU A 666 18.42 7.52 -18.01
N ASP A 667 18.19 8.77 -17.62
CA ASP A 667 16.83 9.34 -17.63
C ASP A 667 16.37 9.74 -19.05
N PRO A 668 15.16 9.34 -19.48
CA PRO A 668 14.62 9.64 -20.81
C PRO A 668 14.62 11.14 -21.16
N LYS A 669 14.38 11.98 -20.15
CA LYS A 669 14.30 13.43 -20.26
C LYS A 669 15.53 14.07 -20.90
N TYR A 670 16.72 13.61 -20.51
CA TYR A 670 17.98 14.12 -21.07
C TYR A 670 18.17 13.64 -22.51
N HIS A 671 18.05 12.33 -22.73
CA HIS A 671 18.33 11.70 -24.02
C HIS A 671 17.35 12.11 -25.11
N LEU A 672 16.04 12.15 -24.79
CA LEU A 672 15.01 12.62 -25.72
C LEU A 672 15.18 14.11 -26.06
N PHE A 673 15.57 14.94 -25.09
CA PHE A 673 15.88 16.33 -25.38
C PHE A 673 17.06 16.47 -26.34
N LYS A 674 18.15 15.72 -26.13
CA LYS A 674 19.35 15.76 -26.98
C LYS A 674 19.06 15.33 -28.42
N VAL A 675 18.20 14.34 -28.65
CA VAL A 675 17.75 14.00 -30.02
C VAL A 675 16.98 15.14 -30.67
N GLN A 676 16.17 15.84 -29.89
CA GLN A 676 15.33 16.95 -30.38
C GLN A 676 16.08 18.29 -30.47
N GLU A 677 17.33 18.38 -29.99
CA GLU A 677 18.18 19.58 -30.02
C GLU A 677 18.53 19.98 -31.47
N ASN A 678 18.51 19.02 -32.40
CA ASN A 678 18.79 19.22 -33.83
C ASN A 678 17.56 19.70 -34.63
N GLN A 679 17.12 20.94 -34.43
CA GLN A 679 16.16 21.58 -35.34
C GLN A 679 16.66 22.94 -35.84
N ASN A 680 16.84 23.01 -37.17
CA ASN A 680 17.06 24.17 -38.05
C ASN A 680 17.34 25.50 -37.35
N LEU A 681 18.64 25.83 -37.23
CA LEU A 681 19.05 27.19 -36.88
C LEU A 681 18.59 28.16 -37.97
N PRO A 682 17.97 29.30 -37.61
CA PRO A 682 17.69 30.34 -38.58
C PRO A 682 18.99 30.83 -39.25
N GLU A 683 18.90 31.22 -40.52
CA GLU A 683 20.06 31.72 -41.27
C GLU A 683 20.69 32.95 -40.56
N GLY A 684 22.01 32.92 -40.36
CA GLY A 684 22.76 33.97 -39.65
C GLY A 684 22.85 33.82 -38.12
N TRP A 685 22.31 32.75 -37.54
CA TRP A 685 22.51 32.42 -36.13
C TRP A 685 23.79 31.62 -35.92
N ILE A 686 24.47 31.90 -34.81
CA ILE A 686 25.62 31.12 -34.33
C ILE A 686 25.23 30.41 -33.03
N CYS A 687 25.83 29.25 -32.77
CA CYS A 687 25.71 28.56 -31.50
C CYS A 687 27.09 28.47 -30.83
N LYS A 688 27.14 28.78 -29.55
CA LYS A 688 28.34 28.67 -28.72
C LYS A 688 27.99 28.07 -27.37
N LYS A 689 28.92 27.27 -26.83
CA LYS A 689 28.81 26.78 -25.45
C LYS A 689 28.83 27.94 -24.48
N LEU A 690 27.99 27.86 -23.45
CA LEU A 690 27.86 28.91 -22.45
C LEU A 690 29.19 29.21 -21.74
N SER A 691 29.99 28.18 -21.45
CA SER A 691 31.35 28.27 -20.93
C SER A 691 32.31 29.14 -21.75
N THR A 692 32.03 29.36 -23.05
CA THR A 692 32.84 30.25 -23.90
C THR A 692 32.39 31.71 -23.86
N LEU A 693 31.19 31.97 -23.34
CA LEU A 693 30.57 33.30 -23.30
C LEU A 693 30.64 33.92 -21.90
N MET A 694 30.65 33.08 -20.87
CA MET A 694 30.66 33.50 -19.48
C MET A 694 31.36 32.49 -18.59
N GLU A 695 31.88 32.96 -17.46
CA GLU A 695 32.55 32.13 -16.46
C GLU A 695 31.89 32.32 -15.09
N ARG A 696 31.92 31.28 -14.27
CA ARG A 696 31.35 31.33 -12.92
C ARG A 696 32.20 32.23 -12.02
N ARG A 697 31.54 33.07 -11.21
CA ARG A 697 32.21 33.78 -10.12
C ARG A 697 32.42 32.86 -8.93
N GLU A 698 33.68 32.71 -8.53
CA GLU A 698 34.09 31.94 -7.36
C GLU A 698 34.56 32.81 -6.19
N GLU A 699 34.35 34.12 -6.25
CA GLU A 699 34.71 35.06 -5.18
C GLU A 699 33.87 34.78 -3.93
N GLN A 700 34.39 33.93 -3.06
CA GLN A 700 33.81 33.62 -1.77
C GLN A 700 34.07 34.78 -0.80
N VAL A 701 33.01 35.24 -0.14
CA VAL A 701 33.06 36.33 0.83
C VAL A 701 32.88 35.76 2.24
N HIS A 702 33.61 36.34 3.19
CA HIS A 702 33.57 36.03 4.61
C HIS A 702 33.15 37.27 5.41
N PRO A 703 31.84 37.61 5.45
CA PRO A 703 31.34 38.77 6.19
C PRO A 703 31.75 38.80 7.66
N GLU A 704 31.96 37.63 8.26
CA GLU A 704 32.40 37.47 9.65
C GLU A 704 33.76 38.14 9.94
N TYR A 705 34.58 38.41 8.92
CA TYR A 705 35.87 39.10 9.07
C TYR A 705 35.73 40.62 9.15
N THR A 706 34.57 41.19 8.79
CA THR A 706 34.25 42.61 8.94
C THR A 706 32.95 42.79 9.74
N PRO A 707 32.98 42.57 11.08
CA PRO A 707 31.77 42.40 11.90
C PRO A 707 30.80 43.58 11.89
N GLU A 708 31.36 44.79 11.74
CA GLU A 708 30.66 46.08 11.79
C GLU A 708 30.07 46.50 10.43
N GLU A 709 30.44 45.83 9.33
CA GLU A 709 29.99 46.21 8.00
C GLU A 709 28.61 45.64 7.68
N TYR A 710 27.74 46.51 7.14
CA TYR A 710 26.45 46.08 6.62
C TYR A 710 26.62 45.42 5.26
N VAL A 711 26.01 44.26 5.10
CA VAL A 711 26.10 43.46 3.89
C VAL A 711 24.77 43.40 3.17
N LYS A 712 24.77 43.77 1.89
CA LYS A 712 23.57 43.65 1.04
C LYS A 712 23.42 42.20 0.60
N VAL A 713 22.33 41.55 0.99
CA VAL A 713 22.03 40.16 0.60
C VAL A 713 20.88 40.13 -0.40
N MET A 714 21.09 39.48 -1.54
CA MET A 714 20.05 39.34 -2.58
C MET A 714 19.57 37.89 -2.73
N THR A 715 18.40 37.73 -3.34
CA THR A 715 17.75 36.45 -3.66
C THR A 715 16.94 36.62 -4.95
N LEU A 716 16.60 35.52 -5.62
CA LEU A 716 15.64 35.54 -6.73
C LEU A 716 14.25 35.15 -6.27
N SER A 717 13.22 35.81 -6.82
CA SER A 717 11.83 35.35 -6.74
C SER A 717 11.61 34.12 -7.64
N GLN A 718 10.45 33.46 -7.55
CA GLN A 718 10.10 32.36 -8.46
C GLN A 718 9.98 32.79 -9.93
N THR A 719 9.78 34.09 -10.18
CA THR A 719 9.74 34.70 -11.52
C THR A 719 11.12 35.10 -12.02
N GLY A 720 12.16 35.00 -11.17
CA GLY A 720 13.53 35.40 -11.49
C GLY A 720 13.79 36.89 -11.22
N ASP A 721 12.95 37.61 -10.48
CA ASP A 721 13.24 38.99 -10.11
C ASP A 721 14.21 39.03 -8.93
N ILE A 722 15.23 39.89 -9.01
CA ILE A 722 16.16 40.10 -7.90
C ILE A 722 15.46 40.90 -6.79
N ARG A 723 15.62 40.44 -5.55
CA ARG A 723 15.06 41.08 -4.35
C ARG A 723 16.09 41.09 -3.23
N SER A 724 16.04 42.13 -2.39
CA SER A 724 16.73 42.13 -1.10
C SER A 724 16.14 41.05 -0.20
N ARG A 725 17.01 40.22 0.40
CA ARG A 725 16.59 39.18 1.34
C ARG A 725 16.33 39.83 2.70
N ALA A 726 15.19 39.51 3.33
CA ALA A 726 14.90 40.02 4.67
C ALA A 726 15.75 39.30 5.74
N ALA A 727 16.35 40.08 6.64
CA ALA A 727 16.97 39.59 7.86
C ALA A 727 15.91 39.08 8.86
N GLY A 728 16.31 38.26 9.83
CA GLY A 728 15.48 37.77 10.94
C GLY A 728 14.40 36.74 10.58
N LYS A 729 14.25 36.36 9.30
CA LYS A 729 13.32 35.30 8.87
C LYS A 729 13.97 33.92 8.84
N GLY A 730 13.42 32.97 9.59
CA GLY A 730 13.87 31.58 9.61
C GLY A 730 15.22 31.42 10.29
N LYS A 731 16.20 30.82 9.61
CA LYS A 731 17.59 30.67 10.08
C LYS A 731 18.52 31.82 9.62
N ASN A 732 17.96 32.90 9.08
CA ASN A 732 18.77 34.04 8.64
C ASN A 732 19.28 34.85 9.84
N PRO A 733 20.45 35.51 9.72
CA PRO A 733 20.92 36.54 10.64
C PRO A 733 19.83 37.53 11.07
N PRO A 734 19.79 37.97 12.34
CA PRO A 734 18.86 38.99 12.82
C PRO A 734 18.96 40.30 12.02
N GLU A 735 20.18 40.67 11.67
CA GLU A 735 20.52 41.77 10.77
C GLU A 735 21.63 41.31 9.82
N TRP A 736 21.76 41.97 8.67
CA TRP A 736 22.85 41.69 7.73
C TRP A 736 24.13 42.46 8.09
N LEU A 737 24.57 42.31 9.34
CA LEU A 737 25.90 42.76 9.81
C LEU A 737 26.85 41.58 9.79
N GLY A 738 28.12 41.82 9.46
CA GLY A 738 29.16 40.79 9.37
C GLY A 738 29.22 39.87 10.60
N MET A 739 29.02 40.41 11.81
CA MET A 739 29.08 39.64 13.06
C MET A 739 28.09 38.47 13.12
N TYR A 740 26.97 38.55 12.41
CA TYR A 740 25.94 37.51 12.46
C TYR A 740 26.16 36.37 11.46
N PHE A 741 27.28 36.38 10.72
CA PHE A 741 27.65 35.33 9.78
C PHE A 741 28.61 34.27 10.35
N GLU A 742 29.15 34.47 11.57
CA GLU A 742 30.15 33.58 12.19
C GLU A 742 29.68 32.11 12.27
N ASP A 743 28.40 31.88 12.59
CA ASP A 743 27.78 30.54 12.63
C ASP A 743 27.02 30.17 11.34
N SER A 744 27.23 30.89 10.23
CA SER A 744 26.48 30.65 8.99
C SER A 744 26.89 29.31 8.35
N PRO A 745 25.96 28.37 8.14
CA PRO A 745 26.28 27.08 7.51
C PRO A 745 26.46 27.20 5.98
N SER A 746 26.34 28.40 5.42
CA SER A 746 26.31 28.63 3.97
C SER A 746 27.56 29.37 3.50
N LYS A 747 28.06 29.00 2.32
CA LYS A 747 29.05 29.79 1.59
C LYS A 747 28.38 30.93 0.85
N TRP A 748 29.01 32.11 0.89
CA TRP A 748 28.52 33.35 0.30
C TRP A 748 29.45 33.81 -0.82
N TYR A 749 28.87 34.34 -1.89
CA TYR A 749 29.58 34.78 -3.08
C TYR A 749 29.17 36.20 -3.46
N ARG A 750 30.13 37.01 -3.92
CA ARG A 750 29.88 38.39 -4.34
C ARG A 750 29.34 38.45 -5.77
N ALA A 751 28.35 39.31 -5.98
CA ALA A 751 27.81 39.68 -7.27
C ALA A 751 28.12 41.14 -7.60
N TYR A 752 28.24 41.42 -8.89
CA TYR A 752 28.47 42.75 -9.45
C TYR A 752 27.43 43.06 -10.51
N GLN A 753 27.28 44.35 -10.82
CA GLN A 753 26.45 44.81 -11.93
C GLN A 753 26.80 44.07 -13.24
N ASN A 754 25.77 43.74 -14.03
CA ASN A 754 25.83 42.99 -15.29
C ASN A 754 26.18 41.50 -15.17
N ASP A 755 26.36 40.98 -13.96
CA ASP A 755 26.46 39.53 -13.78
C ASP A 755 25.13 38.83 -14.06
N VAL A 756 25.19 37.62 -14.59
CA VAL A 756 24.03 36.74 -14.74
C VAL A 756 23.89 35.88 -13.48
N VAL A 757 22.72 35.87 -12.87
CA VAL A 757 22.41 35.08 -11.67
C VAL A 757 21.16 34.24 -11.88
N PHE A 758 21.18 32.97 -11.44
CA PHE A 758 20.00 32.09 -11.51
C PHE A 758 19.81 31.27 -10.25
N SER A 759 18.62 30.71 -10.06
CA SER A 759 18.36 29.75 -8.98
C SER A 759 18.74 28.34 -9.42
N SER A 760 19.65 27.68 -8.72
CA SER A 760 20.02 26.27 -8.97
C SER A 760 18.79 25.33 -8.93
N ILE A 761 17.79 25.67 -8.11
CA ILE A 761 16.58 24.88 -7.87
C ILE A 761 15.49 25.16 -8.91
N ASP A 762 15.32 26.43 -9.28
CA ASP A 762 14.18 26.90 -10.09
C ASP A 762 14.57 27.34 -11.52
N LEU A 763 15.81 27.17 -11.96
CA LEU A 763 16.23 27.53 -13.33
C LEU A 763 15.37 26.88 -14.42
N TRP A 764 14.91 25.64 -14.21
CA TRP A 764 13.99 24.94 -15.13
C TRP A 764 12.62 25.66 -15.33
N LYS A 765 12.29 26.61 -14.44
CA LYS A 765 11.13 27.51 -14.59
C LYS A 765 11.49 28.81 -15.31
N GLY A 766 12.76 29.06 -15.63
CA GLY A 766 13.28 30.32 -16.15
C GLY A 766 13.71 31.29 -15.05
N CYS A 767 14.02 30.82 -13.84
CA CYS A 767 14.46 31.66 -12.72
C CYS A 767 15.92 32.10 -12.90
N ILE A 768 16.12 33.12 -13.73
CA ILE A 768 17.39 33.75 -14.07
C ILE A 768 17.20 35.26 -14.21
N SER A 769 18.24 36.06 -13.93
CA SER A 769 18.26 37.52 -14.10
C SER A 769 19.67 38.04 -14.35
N VAL A 770 19.76 39.32 -14.69
CA VAL A 770 20.99 40.12 -14.68
C VAL A 770 20.98 41.01 -13.43
N VAL A 771 22.13 41.17 -12.80
CA VAL A 771 22.32 42.01 -11.60
C VAL A 771 22.32 43.49 -11.98
N GLY A 772 21.35 44.23 -11.45
CA GLY A 772 21.24 45.68 -11.61
C GLY A 772 22.20 46.47 -10.73
N GLU A 773 22.34 47.76 -11.02
CA GLU A 773 23.21 48.71 -10.30
C GLU A 773 22.85 48.77 -8.80
N GLU A 774 21.57 48.65 -8.46
CA GLU A 774 21.08 48.70 -7.09
C GLU A 774 21.54 47.51 -6.22
N PHE A 775 22.03 46.43 -6.85
CA PHE A 775 22.56 45.23 -6.20
C PHE A 775 24.06 45.04 -6.43
N ASP A 776 24.77 46.05 -6.94
CA ASP A 776 26.23 45.96 -7.09
C ASP A 776 26.90 45.73 -5.72
N GLY A 777 27.83 44.77 -5.69
CA GLY A 777 28.52 44.32 -4.49
C GLY A 777 27.69 43.48 -3.51
N ALA A 778 26.44 43.11 -3.84
CA ALA A 778 25.61 42.24 -3.01
C ALA A 778 26.17 40.81 -2.91
N ILE A 779 25.78 40.07 -1.87
CA ILE A 779 26.14 38.66 -1.71
C ILE A 779 24.95 37.71 -1.86
N VAL A 780 25.24 36.49 -2.29
CA VAL A 780 24.27 35.39 -2.40
C VAL A 780 24.85 34.08 -1.88
N THR A 781 23.98 33.15 -1.52
CA THR A 781 24.37 31.78 -1.18
C THR A 781 24.69 30.96 -2.43
N LYS A 782 25.41 29.84 -2.27
CA LYS A 782 25.68 28.85 -3.35
C LYS A 782 24.47 28.38 -4.19
N GLU A 783 23.25 28.49 -3.67
CA GLU A 783 22.01 28.14 -4.40
C GLU A 783 21.65 29.16 -5.51
N TYR A 784 22.36 30.29 -5.58
CA TYR A 784 22.25 31.27 -6.65
C TYR A 784 23.60 31.46 -7.37
N PRO A 785 23.99 30.54 -8.27
CA PRO A 785 25.22 30.69 -9.04
C PRO A 785 25.24 32.03 -9.81
N ILE A 786 26.42 32.66 -9.83
CA ILE A 786 26.67 33.94 -10.51
C ILE A 786 27.69 33.71 -11.62
N TYR A 787 27.47 34.31 -12.77
CA TYR A 787 28.34 34.24 -13.93
C TYR A 787 28.68 35.63 -14.46
N ARG A 788 29.96 35.85 -14.73
CA ARG A 788 30.49 37.05 -15.37
C ARG A 788 30.58 36.80 -16.86
N MET A 789 30.07 37.72 -17.68
CA MET A 789 30.29 37.67 -19.13
C MET A 789 31.78 37.87 -19.45
N THR A 790 32.32 36.99 -20.29
CA THR A 790 33.71 37.08 -20.80
C THR A 790 33.75 37.45 -22.28
N SER A 791 32.61 37.35 -22.97
CA SER A 791 32.43 37.75 -24.37
C SER A 791 31.40 38.87 -24.51
N ASP A 792 31.70 39.83 -25.39
CA ASP A 792 30.79 40.92 -25.77
C ASP A 792 29.82 40.52 -26.89
N GLU A 793 29.89 39.28 -27.40
CA GLU A 793 29.08 38.82 -28.53
C GLU A 793 27.58 38.73 -28.23
N ILE A 794 27.21 38.67 -26.95
CA ILE A 794 25.83 38.61 -26.48
C ILE A 794 25.67 39.47 -25.23
N VAL A 795 24.61 40.30 -25.21
CA VAL A 795 24.29 41.14 -24.05
C VAL A 795 23.63 40.29 -22.96
N PRO A 796 24.03 40.42 -21.67
CA PRO A 796 23.48 39.63 -20.58
C PRO A 796 21.94 39.63 -20.51
N ASP A 797 21.30 40.78 -20.75
CA ASP A 797 19.83 40.90 -20.71
C ASP A 797 19.14 40.08 -21.80
N PHE A 798 19.72 40.08 -23.00
CA PHE A 798 19.23 39.27 -24.10
C PHE A 798 19.40 37.78 -23.79
N LEU A 799 20.55 37.38 -23.23
CA LEU A 799 20.80 36.00 -22.79
C LEU A 799 19.78 35.56 -21.72
N ALA A 800 19.53 36.39 -20.70
CA ALA A 800 18.53 36.11 -19.67
C ALA A 800 17.10 36.04 -20.23
N ALA A 801 16.75 36.85 -21.23
CA ALA A 801 15.46 36.75 -21.93
C ALA A 801 15.36 35.46 -22.76
N LEU A 802 16.42 35.11 -23.50
CA LEU A 802 16.51 33.89 -24.31
C LEU A 802 16.33 32.64 -23.44
N PHE A 803 16.93 32.61 -22.26
CA PHE A 803 16.82 31.50 -21.30
C PHE A 803 15.42 31.32 -20.70
N ARG A 804 14.54 32.33 -20.78
CA ARG A 804 13.13 32.21 -20.37
C ARG A 804 12.22 31.65 -21.47
N THR A 805 12.72 31.48 -22.69
CA THR A 805 11.95 30.90 -23.81
C THR A 805 11.58 29.44 -23.55
N ARG A 806 10.56 28.94 -24.27
CA ARG A 806 10.10 27.54 -24.13
C ARG A 806 11.21 26.53 -24.40
N TYR A 807 12.07 26.82 -25.39
CA TYR A 807 13.18 25.94 -25.76
C TYR A 807 14.19 25.78 -24.62
N TYR A 808 14.76 26.89 -24.13
CA TYR A 808 15.76 26.82 -23.06
C TYR A 808 15.18 26.36 -21.74
N ARG A 809 13.91 26.65 -21.42
CA ARG A 809 13.25 26.03 -20.28
C ARG A 809 13.15 24.51 -20.40
N ARG A 810 12.96 23.97 -21.61
CA ARG A 810 13.03 22.53 -21.87
C ARG A 810 14.46 21.99 -21.71
N ALA A 811 15.46 22.72 -22.20
CA ALA A 811 16.88 22.39 -22.01
C ALA A 811 17.26 22.33 -20.52
N PHE A 812 16.93 23.36 -19.75
CA PHE A 812 17.18 23.41 -18.30
C PHE A 812 16.44 22.32 -17.55
N ARG A 813 15.20 22.00 -17.96
CA ARG A 813 14.55 20.79 -17.46
C ARG A 813 15.45 19.59 -17.72
N ALA A 814 15.81 19.30 -18.98
CA ALA A 814 16.60 18.12 -19.33
C ALA A 814 17.88 17.94 -18.50
N ILE A 815 18.61 19.03 -18.24
CA ILE A 815 19.84 18.98 -17.43
C ILE A 815 19.62 18.99 -15.91
N THR A 816 18.45 19.43 -15.42
CA THR A 816 18.15 19.40 -13.98
C THR A 816 18.06 17.97 -13.47
N THR A 817 18.81 17.67 -12.40
CA THR A 817 18.85 16.36 -11.74
C THR A 817 18.10 16.39 -10.40
N GLY A 818 17.73 15.22 -9.90
CA GLY A 818 16.95 15.05 -8.67
C GLY A 818 15.43 15.25 -8.84
N HIS A 819 14.71 15.15 -7.72
CA HIS A 819 13.25 15.32 -7.66
C HIS A 819 12.85 16.22 -6.48
N SER A 820 11.64 16.80 -6.53
CA SER A 820 11.11 17.63 -5.43
C SER A 820 12.02 18.81 -5.07
N ASN A 821 12.06 19.19 -3.79
CA ASN A 821 12.95 20.17 -3.17
C ASN A 821 14.44 19.81 -3.24
N ARG A 822 14.81 18.65 -3.80
CA ARG A 822 16.21 18.25 -4.04
C ARG A 822 16.63 18.44 -5.50
N ARG A 823 15.75 18.96 -6.38
CA ARG A 823 16.12 19.32 -7.76
C ARG A 823 17.18 20.39 -7.77
N ARG A 824 18.25 20.17 -8.54
CA ARG A 824 19.30 21.16 -8.79
C ARG A 824 19.82 21.04 -10.21
N THR A 825 20.10 22.18 -10.81
CA THR A 825 20.90 22.27 -12.03
C THR A 825 22.37 22.18 -11.64
N GLN A 826 23.11 21.26 -12.25
CA GLN A 826 24.55 21.14 -12.04
C GLN A 826 25.27 22.20 -12.88
N THR A 827 26.32 22.77 -12.31
CA THR A 827 27.11 23.84 -12.94
C THR A 827 27.68 23.40 -14.28
N ILE A 828 28.28 22.20 -14.33
CA ILE A 828 28.91 21.64 -15.52
C ILE A 828 27.87 21.50 -16.65
N ASP A 829 26.72 20.90 -16.37
CA ASP A 829 25.67 20.70 -17.37
C ASP A 829 25.12 22.03 -17.90
N PHE A 830 25.05 23.05 -17.06
CA PHE A 830 24.61 24.39 -17.45
C PHE A 830 25.66 25.08 -18.34
N GLU A 831 26.93 24.98 -18.00
CA GLU A 831 28.06 25.53 -18.75
C GLU A 831 28.25 24.87 -20.13
N ASP A 832 27.78 23.63 -20.28
CA ASP A 832 27.84 22.87 -21.53
C ASP A 832 26.64 23.11 -22.46
N ILE A 833 25.65 23.91 -22.05
CA ILE A 833 24.52 24.27 -22.92
C ILE A 833 24.99 25.11 -24.10
N ASP A 834 24.55 24.72 -25.30
CA ASP A 834 24.70 25.53 -26.50
C ASP A 834 23.65 26.67 -26.52
N VAL A 835 24.16 27.89 -26.59
CA VAL A 835 23.36 29.10 -26.76
C VAL A 835 23.43 29.54 -28.20
N CYS A 836 22.26 29.57 -28.85
CA CYS A 836 22.13 29.99 -30.23
C CYS A 836 21.49 31.38 -30.28
N PHE A 837 22.14 32.30 -30.99
CA PHE A 837 21.73 33.69 -31.07
C PHE A 837 22.13 34.28 -32.44
N PRO A 838 21.43 35.34 -32.91
CA PRO A 838 21.81 36.00 -34.15
C PRO A 838 23.20 36.60 -34.02
N GLN A 839 24.05 36.44 -35.04
CA GLN A 839 25.35 37.09 -35.06
C GLN A 839 25.16 38.60 -35.29
N ILE A 840 25.04 39.36 -34.21
CA ILE A 840 24.94 40.81 -34.28
C ILE A 840 26.32 41.33 -34.68
N LYS A 841 26.42 41.95 -35.86
CA LYS A 841 27.52 42.90 -36.12
C LYS A 841 27.28 44.07 -35.19
N ILE A 842 27.96 44.08 -34.04
CA ILE A 842 27.95 45.23 -33.13
C ILE A 842 28.59 46.37 -33.91
N HIS A 843 27.77 47.19 -34.57
CA HIS A 843 28.17 48.55 -34.89
C HIS A 843 28.27 49.26 -33.55
N LYS A 844 29.50 49.41 -33.06
CA LYS A 844 29.82 50.37 -32.00
C LYS A 844 29.58 51.76 -32.55
N GLU A 845 28.34 52.22 -32.58
CA GLU A 845 28.00 53.64 -32.75
C GLU A 845 26.60 53.89 -32.19
N ASP A 846 26.58 54.83 -31.24
CA ASP A 846 25.50 55.48 -30.47
C ASP A 846 24.88 54.77 -29.26
#